data_AF-A0A9P5TDS3-F1
#
_entry.id   AF-A0A9P5TDS3-F1
#
_cell.length_a   1.000
_cell.length_b   1.000
_cell.length_c   1.000
_cell.angle_alpha   90.00
_cell.angle_beta   90.00
_cell.angle_gamma   90.00
#
_symmetry.space_group_name_H-M   'P 1'
#
loop_
_entity.id
_entity.type
_entity.pdbx_description
1 polymer ?
#
loop_
_entity_poly.entity_id
_entity_poly.type
_entity_poly.pdbx_seq_one_letter_code
_entity_poly.pdbx_strand_id
1 'polypeptide(L)'
;MPRDNPAQPLLFNQILIDEPFDSIEARVVHEKDLKTDDLLWLLVDGNSPRSVGISPAYSQSGGLQALACAFDTRVLIIKFHSTKAYRDGEATGSGTQPRNVERRILFEDELLCHPLCTLYAFDLAPLALSLHLHFHLRLTEAVDIQSALLIPDRSVMDSVMNVVGDESPIFSDNIVRAFENMLYQSSKHKDLTDLVQRAWLCYYIGQYDFGATKEMFYKAPKVDTAKFSPDELNILQKLAYDTLRKDNMKPQSVTHEIKTRWDPKKEKMVAVSQRYANRVTPDARVWVNLAHGSDAEYRVSGVTGDSKTVRGKSARLEVEHNLEGKNVVSVTSIGKGAPIRAELERGQAILSMLQGTLPLLDDHWMKAIWQPSEPVNWPEEFTPPPDAPTIEVITHPKAPLNPSQHSAISKMLSASLDTIITLIQGPPGTGKTTVIATYVISAIQAGKRGIWLMAQSNVAVKNIAEKLANLEFFDFKLIISGTFHFEWHEHLYRKISKNMIVTDRRFPKPSALQKMLQGTQVILCTLSMISNPMLRGVGVTQMVPIINVIIDEASQIEVGQYVPLFKTFGKTLRKMCFVGDDKQLPPHGQDDLQNLQSIFEVDHLRESLTFLDTQYRMPPQIGDFISEQVYDGDLLSHSGHVVPSSAIACRFVDVNGSEQLDQDGKSLLNRKEVKAITRLAHHLQEENKSFRIITPYDAQRGALEEALRDEDLNWEDKCFNVDSFQGNEDHVIIISVVRSKALGFLSSMRRTNVMLTRCQRAMYIVSSRAFLEGKGADSLVGRMAAELGNRPGAWLTHEDLEAGKFE
;
A
#
# COMPACT_ATOMS: atom_id res chain seq x y z
N MET A 1 28.41 25.33 -21.56
CA MET A 1 28.63 25.85 -20.19
C MET A 1 30.12 25.76 -19.91
N PRO A 2 30.78 26.83 -19.44
CA PRO A 2 32.22 26.81 -19.21
C PRO A 2 32.56 26.00 -17.95
N ARG A 3 33.79 25.46 -17.99
CA ARG A 3 34.39 24.45 -17.12
C ARG A 3 34.58 24.90 -15.67
N ASP A 4 34.54 23.92 -14.77
CA ASP A 4 34.80 23.99 -13.34
C ASP A 4 36.05 24.83 -12.99
N ASN A 5 35.82 25.95 -12.31
CA ASN A 5 36.80 26.70 -11.53
C ASN A 5 36.50 26.36 -10.05
N PRO A 6 37.47 26.30 -9.11
CA PRO A 6 37.17 26.00 -7.71
C PRO A 6 36.17 27.03 -7.19
N ALA A 7 34.98 26.56 -6.84
CA ALA A 7 33.77 27.35 -6.77
C ALA A 7 33.85 28.44 -5.70
N GLN A 8 33.54 29.69 -6.08
CA GLN A 8 33.15 30.69 -5.09
C GLN A 8 31.91 30.16 -4.33
N PRO A 9 31.85 30.36 -3.01
CA PRO A 9 30.71 29.95 -2.23
C PRO A 9 29.44 30.68 -2.68
N LEU A 10 28.32 29.95 -2.66
CA LEU A 10 26.99 30.50 -2.92
C LEU A 10 26.44 31.09 -1.62
N LEU A 11 25.90 32.30 -1.68
CA LEU A 11 25.30 32.96 -0.51
C LEU A 11 23.78 32.82 -0.53
N PHE A 12 23.22 32.44 0.61
CA PHE A 12 21.77 32.31 0.82
C PHE A 12 21.36 33.11 2.05
N ASN A 13 20.18 33.74 2.01
CA ASN A 13 19.54 34.26 3.22
C ASN A 13 18.61 33.20 3.77
N GLN A 14 18.59 33.01 5.09
CA GLN A 14 17.61 32.12 5.70
C GLN A 14 16.21 32.76 5.59
N ILE A 15 15.20 31.95 5.26
CA ILE A 15 13.83 32.42 5.02
C ILE A 15 12.79 31.67 5.86
N LEU A 16 13.22 31.01 6.94
CA LEU A 16 12.39 30.11 7.74
C LEU A 16 11.97 30.74 9.07
N ILE A 17 12.85 31.52 9.69
CA ILE A 17 12.64 32.18 10.99
C ILE A 17 12.69 33.69 10.77
N ASP A 18 11.92 34.50 11.48
CA ASP A 18 11.98 35.96 11.37
C ASP A 18 12.98 36.54 12.37
N GLU A 19 14.25 36.17 12.19
CA GLU A 19 15.38 36.61 13.00
C GLU A 19 16.54 37.06 12.09
N PRO A 20 17.31 38.07 12.50
CA PRO A 20 18.47 38.53 11.75
C PRO A 20 19.61 37.50 11.84
N PHE A 21 19.98 36.93 10.71
CA PHE A 21 21.14 36.02 10.58
C PHE A 21 22.06 36.47 9.46
N ASP A 22 23.35 36.14 9.63
CA ASP A 22 24.34 36.22 8.56
C ASP A 22 23.95 35.30 7.40
N SER A 23 24.38 35.68 6.19
CA SER A 23 24.14 34.87 5.00
C SER A 23 24.83 33.51 5.11
N ILE A 24 24.10 32.46 4.74
CA ILE A 24 24.60 31.08 4.70
C ILE A 24 25.53 30.93 3.49
N GLU A 25 26.79 30.59 3.75
CA GLU A 25 27.81 30.23 2.78
C GLU A 25 27.69 28.74 2.42
N ALA A 26 27.27 28.42 1.19
CA ALA A 26 27.16 27.03 0.73
C ALA A 26 28.22 26.66 -0.31
N ARG A 27 28.85 25.49 -0.11
CA ARG A 27 29.76 24.85 -1.08
C ARG A 27 29.17 23.55 -1.58
N VAL A 28 29.29 23.31 -2.88
CA VAL A 28 28.81 22.09 -3.52
C VAL A 28 30.01 21.30 -4.02
N VAL A 29 30.16 20.07 -3.54
CA VAL A 29 31.27 19.18 -3.89
C VAL A 29 30.71 17.84 -4.36
N HIS A 30 31.30 17.28 -5.41
CA HIS A 30 30.97 15.92 -5.83
C HIS A 30 31.74 14.92 -4.97
N GLU A 31 31.14 13.78 -4.59
CA GLU A 31 31.78 12.79 -3.71
C GLU A 31 33.19 12.33 -4.16
N LYS A 32 33.48 12.34 -5.47
CA LYS A 32 34.79 11.96 -6.03
C LYS A 32 35.87 13.02 -5.80
N ASP A 33 35.44 14.27 -5.62
CA ASP A 33 36.28 15.45 -5.50
C ASP A 33 36.40 15.90 -4.04
N LEU A 34 35.73 15.22 -3.10
CA LEU A 34 35.72 15.56 -1.67
C LEU A 34 37.12 15.47 -1.05
N LYS A 35 37.53 16.50 -0.33
CA LYS A 35 38.82 16.57 0.36
C LYS A 35 38.65 16.94 1.83
N THR A 36 39.70 16.67 2.61
CA THR A 36 39.77 17.07 4.02
C THR A 36 39.56 18.57 4.20
N ASP A 37 40.08 19.39 3.28
CA ASP A 37 39.90 20.86 3.29
C ASP A 37 38.42 21.28 3.22
N ASP A 38 37.57 20.51 2.55
CA ASP A 38 36.14 20.81 2.47
C ASP A 38 35.45 20.58 3.82
N LEU A 39 35.84 19.52 4.53
CA LEU A 39 35.31 19.18 5.86
C LEU A 39 35.86 20.12 6.94
N LEU A 40 37.15 20.48 6.85
CA LEU A 40 37.75 21.52 7.70
C LEU A 40 37.10 22.89 7.48
N TRP A 41 36.80 23.24 6.22
CA TRP A 41 36.06 24.46 5.94
C TRP A 41 34.67 24.44 6.58
N LEU A 42 33.95 23.31 6.56
CA LEU A 42 32.65 23.21 7.21
C LEU A 42 32.76 23.38 8.74
N LEU A 43 33.71 22.68 9.37
CA LEU A 43 33.70 22.51 10.83
C LEU A 43 34.55 23.53 11.61
N VAL A 44 35.31 24.39 10.94
CA VAL A 44 36.03 25.59 11.43
C VAL A 44 37.17 25.34 12.44
N ASP A 45 37.09 24.36 13.36
CA ASP A 45 38.19 23.96 14.26
C ASP A 45 37.99 22.51 14.79
N GLY A 46 39.05 21.71 14.78
CA GLY A 46 39.05 20.24 14.89
C GLY A 46 38.84 19.63 16.29
N ASN A 47 38.87 20.43 17.36
CA ASN A 47 39.02 19.89 18.73
C ASN A 47 37.82 20.06 19.68
N SER A 48 36.70 20.66 19.26
CA SER A 48 35.49 20.80 20.09
C SER A 48 34.34 19.88 19.63
N PRO A 49 33.42 19.51 20.54
CA PRO A 49 32.12 18.93 20.16
C PRO A 49 31.33 19.87 19.25
N ARG A 50 30.67 19.32 18.23
CA ARG A 50 29.96 20.07 17.19
C ARG A 50 28.57 19.47 16.97
N SER A 51 27.53 20.30 17.02
CA SER A 51 26.23 19.93 16.45
C SER A 51 26.25 20.24 14.96
N VAL A 52 25.98 19.24 14.12
CA VAL A 52 25.94 19.38 12.66
C VAL A 52 24.53 19.06 12.18
N GLY A 53 23.89 19.99 11.50
CA GLY A 53 22.59 19.76 10.87
C GLY A 53 22.75 19.03 9.55
N ILE A 54 22.01 17.94 9.32
CA ILE A 54 22.08 17.20 8.06
C ILE A 54 20.71 17.08 7.39
N SER A 55 20.66 17.20 6.06
CA SER A 55 19.43 17.04 5.28
C SER A 55 19.66 16.33 3.95
N PRO A 56 18.85 15.31 3.61
CA PRO A 56 18.95 14.61 2.34
C PRO A 56 18.25 15.32 1.19
N ALA A 57 18.65 14.94 -0.02
CA ALA A 57 17.99 15.24 -1.27
C ALA A 57 17.88 13.94 -2.10
N TYR A 58 16.67 13.57 -2.50
CA TYR A 58 16.38 12.31 -3.20
C TYR A 58 16.04 12.51 -4.68
N SER A 59 16.17 11.44 -5.45
CA SER A 59 15.62 11.33 -6.81
C SER A 59 14.15 10.92 -6.77
N GLN A 60 13.44 11.02 -7.91
CA GLN A 60 12.05 10.55 -8.03
C GLN A 60 11.89 9.06 -7.70
N SER A 61 12.93 8.25 -7.97
CA SER A 61 12.96 6.82 -7.63
C SER A 61 13.33 6.55 -6.16
N GLY A 62 13.53 7.58 -5.34
CA GLY A 62 13.87 7.46 -3.91
C GLY A 62 15.35 7.25 -3.61
N GLY A 63 16.24 7.26 -4.61
CA GLY A 63 17.68 7.15 -4.38
C GLY A 63 18.29 8.47 -3.88
N LEU A 64 19.16 8.41 -2.87
CA LEU A 64 19.85 9.58 -2.29
C LEU A 64 20.80 10.21 -3.34
N GLN A 65 20.60 11.49 -3.64
CA GLN A 65 21.36 12.24 -4.65
C GLN A 65 22.36 13.21 -4.02
N ALA A 66 21.99 13.81 -2.89
CA ALA A 66 22.88 14.71 -2.16
C ALA A 66 22.59 14.68 -0.66
N LEU A 67 23.60 15.01 0.12
CA LEU A 67 23.50 15.26 1.55
C LEU A 67 24.09 16.64 1.85
N ALA A 68 23.30 17.51 2.44
CA ALA A 68 23.75 18.81 2.94
C ALA A 68 24.09 18.69 4.42
N CYS A 69 25.26 19.18 4.81
CA CYS A 69 25.75 19.22 6.19
C CYS A 69 25.99 20.69 6.56
N ALA A 70 25.42 21.13 7.67
CA ALA A 70 25.44 22.51 8.12
C ALA A 70 26.13 22.63 9.48
N PHE A 71 27.02 23.61 9.59
CA PHE A 71 27.63 24.04 10.83
C PHE A 71 27.78 25.56 10.78
N ASP A 72 27.18 26.23 11.76
CA ASP A 72 27.06 27.69 11.81
C ASP A 72 26.41 28.25 10.52
N THR A 73 27.07 29.21 9.87
CA THR A 73 26.64 29.81 8.60
C THR A 73 27.17 29.06 7.39
N ARG A 74 27.79 27.89 7.57
CA ARG A 74 28.41 27.11 6.49
C ARG A 74 27.62 25.86 6.17
N VAL A 75 27.39 25.61 4.88
CA VAL A 75 26.73 24.40 4.39
C VAL A 75 27.58 23.72 3.33
N LEU A 76 28.00 22.48 3.59
CA LEU A 76 28.66 21.63 2.60
C LEU A 76 27.64 20.66 2.00
N ILE A 77 27.49 20.70 0.69
CA ILE A 77 26.58 19.82 -0.05
C ILE A 77 27.41 18.81 -0.82
N ILE A 78 27.30 17.54 -0.42
CA ILE A 78 27.97 16.43 -1.07
C ILE A 78 26.99 15.81 -2.06
N LYS A 79 27.33 15.88 -3.35
CA LYS A 79 26.60 15.22 -4.43
C LYS A 79 27.16 13.83 -4.66
N PHE A 80 26.30 12.82 -4.57
CA PHE A 80 26.66 11.45 -4.87
C PHE A 80 26.54 11.17 -6.37
N HIS A 81 27.33 10.22 -6.90
CA HIS A 81 27.04 9.73 -8.24
C HIS A 81 25.62 9.18 -8.28
N SER A 82 24.93 9.46 -9.38
CA SER A 82 23.66 8.80 -9.66
C SER A 82 23.87 7.29 -9.63
N THR A 83 23.46 6.66 -8.54
CA THR A 83 23.24 5.22 -8.54
C THR A 83 22.12 5.01 -9.54
N LYS A 84 22.37 4.27 -10.63
CA LYS A 84 21.27 3.68 -11.40
C LYS A 84 20.30 3.10 -10.38
N ALA A 85 19.00 3.30 -10.58
CA ALA A 85 17.96 2.76 -9.71
C ALA A 85 18.38 1.37 -9.25
N TYR A 86 18.51 1.18 -7.93
CA TYR A 86 18.87 -0.10 -7.34
C TYR A 86 18.00 -1.16 -8.02
N ARG A 87 18.63 -2.02 -8.84
CA ARG A 87 17.99 -3.19 -9.40
C ARG A 87 18.17 -4.25 -8.32
N ASP A 88 17.20 -4.36 -7.42
CA ASP A 88 17.31 -5.26 -6.27
C ASP A 88 17.53 -6.72 -6.76
N GLY A 89 18.36 -7.49 -6.05
CA GLY A 89 18.51 -8.94 -6.23
C GLY A 89 19.88 -9.38 -6.72
N GLU A 90 20.59 -8.56 -7.49
CA GLU A 90 22.03 -8.71 -7.61
C GLU A 90 22.66 -7.92 -6.46
N ALA A 91 23.00 -8.59 -5.36
CA ALA A 91 24.33 -8.32 -4.80
C ALA A 91 25.24 -8.33 -6.03
N THR A 92 25.84 -7.21 -6.41
CA THR A 92 26.71 -7.19 -7.57
C THR A 92 27.84 -8.17 -7.29
N GLY A 93 27.64 -9.41 -7.72
CA GLY A 93 28.62 -10.50 -7.78
C GLY A 93 29.62 -10.25 -8.89
N SER A 94 29.80 -9.00 -9.32
CA SER A 94 30.95 -8.57 -10.08
C SER A 94 31.81 -7.73 -9.16
N GLY A 95 33.00 -8.23 -8.85
CA GLY A 95 34.05 -7.58 -8.07
C GLY A 95 34.62 -6.29 -8.70
N THR A 96 33.77 -5.37 -9.11
CA THR A 96 34.13 -3.97 -9.29
C THR A 96 34.16 -3.33 -7.91
N GLN A 97 35.36 -3.01 -7.41
CA GLN A 97 35.52 -2.20 -6.21
C GLN A 97 34.57 -0.98 -6.26
N PRO A 98 33.94 -0.61 -5.12
CA PRO A 98 33.11 0.58 -5.09
C PRO A 98 33.94 1.77 -5.59
N ARG A 99 33.40 2.58 -6.51
CA ARG A 99 34.11 3.79 -6.95
C ARG A 99 34.21 4.77 -5.78
N ASN A 100 35.38 5.39 -5.60
CA ASN A 100 35.66 6.43 -4.60
C ASN A 100 35.60 5.99 -3.12
N VAL A 101 35.95 4.72 -2.82
CA VAL A 101 35.98 4.20 -1.43
C VAL A 101 36.74 5.12 -0.48
N GLU A 102 37.93 5.59 -0.85
CA GLU A 102 38.74 6.48 0.00
C GLU A 102 38.01 7.78 0.39
N ARG A 103 37.24 8.38 -0.54
CA ARG A 103 36.49 9.61 -0.29
C ARG A 103 35.28 9.40 0.62
N ARG A 104 34.67 8.22 0.52
CA ARG A 104 33.55 7.80 1.37
C ARG A 104 34.02 7.50 2.79
N ILE A 105 35.14 6.78 2.94
CA ILE A 105 35.79 6.56 4.23
C ILE A 105 36.14 7.89 4.88
N LEU A 106 36.76 8.82 4.13
CA LEU A 106 37.04 10.18 4.63
C LEU A 106 35.77 10.87 5.17
N PHE A 107 34.67 10.81 4.41
CA PHE A 107 33.42 11.44 4.83
C PHE A 107 32.79 10.76 6.06
N GLU A 108 32.89 9.43 6.13
CA GLU A 108 32.44 8.64 7.26
C GLU A 108 33.23 9.00 8.53
N ASP A 109 34.55 8.92 8.48
CA ASP A 109 35.43 9.08 9.65
C ASP A 109 35.46 10.51 10.19
N GLU A 110 35.49 11.51 9.30
CA GLU A 110 35.66 12.92 9.68
C GLU A 110 34.34 13.64 9.99
N LEU A 111 33.19 13.06 9.62
CA LEU A 111 31.89 13.68 9.86
C LEU A 111 30.80 12.72 10.33
N LEU A 112 30.45 11.69 9.56
CA LEU A 112 29.27 10.87 9.86
C LEU A 112 29.41 9.99 11.11
N CYS A 113 30.64 9.58 11.42
CA CYS A 113 30.99 8.72 12.55
C CYS A 113 32.01 9.37 13.50
N HIS A 114 32.31 10.66 13.30
CA HIS A 114 33.31 11.36 14.10
C HIS A 114 32.83 11.53 15.56
N PRO A 115 33.60 11.12 16.59
CA PRO A 115 33.14 11.11 17.99
C PRO A 115 32.77 12.47 18.58
N LEU A 116 33.30 13.57 18.01
CA LEU A 116 32.98 14.94 18.42
C LEU A 116 31.80 15.54 17.63
N CYS A 117 31.24 14.83 16.65
CA CYS A 117 30.14 15.33 15.85
C CYS A 117 28.83 14.69 16.32
N THR A 118 27.89 15.50 16.79
CA THR A 118 26.49 15.08 16.99
C THR A 118 25.69 15.55 15.79
N LEU A 119 25.10 14.62 15.06
CA LEU A 119 24.33 14.94 13.85
C LEU A 119 22.87 15.17 14.21
N TYR A 120 22.21 16.14 13.60
CA TYR A 120 20.79 16.44 13.81
C TYR A 120 20.04 16.40 12.49
N ALA A 121 18.94 15.65 12.44
CA ALA A 121 18.11 15.56 11.24
C ALA A 121 16.63 15.39 11.58
N PHE A 122 15.78 15.80 10.64
CA PHE A 122 14.39 15.34 10.57
C PHE A 122 14.31 14.01 9.82
N ASP A 123 13.41 13.13 10.27
CA ASP A 123 13.17 11.80 9.69
C ASP A 123 14.45 11.03 9.37
N LEU A 124 15.26 10.81 10.41
CA LEU A 124 16.64 10.33 10.30
C LEU A 124 16.76 8.89 9.79
N ALA A 125 15.80 8.02 10.10
CA ALA A 125 15.85 6.60 9.72
C ALA A 125 15.95 6.37 8.19
N PRO A 126 15.10 6.98 7.34
CA PRO A 126 15.26 6.93 5.88
C PRO A 126 16.63 7.38 5.39
N LEU A 127 17.20 8.45 5.97
CA LEU A 127 18.52 8.96 5.61
C LEU A 127 19.62 7.94 5.96
N ALA A 128 19.63 7.45 7.20
CA ALA A 128 20.62 6.50 7.68
C ALA A 128 20.64 5.22 6.83
N LEU A 129 19.47 4.69 6.50
CA LEU A 129 19.35 3.49 5.67
C LEU A 129 19.71 3.75 4.20
N SER A 130 19.44 4.94 3.68
CA SER A 130 19.83 5.32 2.31
C SER A 130 21.35 5.48 2.16
N LEU A 131 22.03 6.01 3.19
CA LEU A 131 23.49 6.10 3.23
C LEU A 131 24.13 4.71 3.15
N HIS A 132 23.59 3.75 3.91
CA HIS A 132 24.07 2.37 3.87
C HIS A 132 23.75 1.70 2.53
N LEU A 133 22.50 1.74 2.08
CA LEU A 133 22.03 1.08 0.85
C LEU A 133 22.84 1.47 -0.38
N HIS A 134 23.00 2.78 -0.59
CA HIS A 134 23.54 3.28 -1.84
C HIS A 134 25.07 3.43 -1.80
N PHE A 135 25.64 3.63 -0.61
CA PHE A 135 27.03 4.05 -0.48
C PHE A 135 27.85 3.23 0.52
N HIS A 136 27.22 2.27 1.23
CA HIS A 136 27.80 1.50 2.34
C HIS A 136 28.35 2.38 3.46
N LEU A 137 27.83 3.61 3.59
CA LEU A 137 28.23 4.54 4.63
C LEU A 137 27.50 4.23 5.93
N ARG A 138 28.23 4.37 7.04
CA ARG A 138 27.71 4.33 8.40
C ARG A 138 27.49 5.75 8.92
N LEU A 139 26.71 5.82 9.99
CA LEU A 139 26.30 7.02 10.68
C LEU A 139 26.09 6.67 12.16
N THR A 140 26.73 7.44 13.04
CA THR A 140 26.68 7.27 14.51
C THR A 140 26.37 8.61 15.20
N GLU A 141 26.05 8.57 16.49
CA GLU A 141 25.78 9.78 17.31
C GLU A 141 24.74 10.74 16.72
N ALA A 142 23.79 10.22 15.95
CA ALA A 142 22.83 11.03 15.22
C ALA A 142 21.47 11.10 15.91
N VAL A 143 20.91 12.30 15.99
CA VAL A 143 19.69 12.66 16.69
C VAL A 143 18.57 12.92 15.70
N ASP A 144 17.50 12.16 15.84
CA ASP A 144 16.23 12.47 15.19
C ASP A 144 15.50 13.57 15.98
N ILE A 145 15.36 14.75 15.37
CA ILE A 145 14.82 15.95 16.05
C ILE A 145 13.40 15.72 16.56
N GLN A 146 12.52 15.16 15.73
CA GLN A 146 11.11 14.92 16.09
C GLN A 146 10.98 13.95 17.27
N SER A 147 11.85 12.93 17.34
CA SER A 147 11.85 11.97 18.45
C SER A 147 12.39 12.57 19.74
N ALA A 148 13.44 13.39 19.66
CA ALA A 148 14.03 14.06 20.82
C ALA A 148 13.02 15.00 21.49
N LEU A 149 12.23 15.73 20.69
CA LEU A 149 11.22 16.69 21.16
C LEU A 149 9.85 16.05 21.47
N LEU A 150 9.72 14.73 21.34
CA LEU A 150 8.49 13.96 21.64
C LEU A 150 7.25 14.43 20.84
N ILE A 151 7.42 14.80 19.57
CA ILE A 151 6.33 15.33 18.74
C ILE A 151 5.38 14.20 18.29
N PRO A 152 4.09 14.18 18.70
CA PRO A 152 3.19 13.03 18.51
C PRO A 152 2.92 12.62 17.05
N ASP A 153 2.87 13.59 16.14
CA ASP A 153 2.65 13.38 14.70
C ASP A 153 3.91 13.63 13.87
N ARG A 154 5.07 13.79 14.54
CA ARG A 154 6.35 14.10 13.91
C ARG A 154 6.25 15.32 12.97
N SER A 155 5.44 16.33 13.32
CA SER A 155 5.33 17.56 12.55
C SER A 155 6.64 18.35 12.60
N VAL A 156 7.21 18.65 11.44
CA VAL A 156 8.38 19.55 11.35
C VAL A 156 8.02 20.92 11.92
N MET A 157 6.82 21.40 11.60
CA MET A 157 6.34 22.69 12.06
C MET A 157 6.25 22.76 13.59
N ASP A 158 5.67 21.74 14.22
CA ASP A 158 5.53 21.68 15.68
C ASP A 158 6.90 21.54 16.35
N SER A 159 7.86 20.86 15.69
CA SER A 159 9.24 20.75 16.17
C SER A 159 9.92 22.12 16.19
N VAL A 160 9.74 22.93 15.13
CA VAL A 160 10.28 24.30 15.07
C VAL A 160 9.62 25.17 16.13
N MET A 161 8.29 25.16 16.22
CA MET A 161 7.56 25.93 17.24
C MET A 161 7.95 25.53 18.66
N ASN A 162 8.23 24.24 18.92
CA ASN A 162 8.64 23.77 20.25
C ASN A 162 9.99 24.37 20.70
N VAL A 163 10.88 24.62 19.74
CA VAL A 163 12.23 25.14 19.99
C VAL A 163 12.26 26.66 19.98
N VAL A 164 11.67 27.29 18.96
CA VAL A 164 11.64 28.75 18.80
C VAL A 164 10.64 29.41 19.77
N GLY A 165 9.55 28.72 20.12
CA GLY A 165 8.49 29.26 20.96
C GLY A 165 7.78 30.45 20.32
N ASP A 166 7.25 31.33 21.17
CA ASP A 166 6.62 32.60 20.76
C ASP A 166 7.64 33.74 20.62
N GLU A 167 8.93 33.47 20.82
CA GLU A 167 9.98 34.51 20.88
C GLU A 167 10.25 35.14 19.51
N SER A 168 10.16 34.35 18.45
CA SER A 168 10.40 34.79 17.08
C SER A 168 9.35 34.27 16.10
N PRO A 169 8.79 35.14 15.23
CA PRO A 169 7.86 34.69 14.21
C PRO A 169 8.53 33.67 13.28
N ILE A 170 7.75 32.72 12.76
CA ILE A 170 8.23 31.72 11.78
C ILE A 170 7.47 31.86 10.47
N PHE A 171 8.16 31.63 9.35
CA PHE A 171 7.57 31.63 8.02
C PHE A 171 6.99 30.26 7.69
N SER A 172 5.80 29.97 8.22
CA SER A 172 5.10 28.69 8.11
C SER A 172 5.08 28.11 6.70
N ASP A 173 4.73 28.92 5.70
CA ASP A 173 4.66 28.48 4.30
C ASP A 173 6.02 28.09 3.73
N ASN A 174 7.10 28.75 4.17
CA ASN A 174 8.45 28.43 3.73
C ASN A 174 8.93 27.13 4.36
N ILE A 175 8.65 26.89 5.64
CA ILE A 175 8.96 25.62 6.32
C ILE A 175 8.21 24.47 5.65
N VAL A 176 6.89 24.60 5.49
CA VAL A 176 6.07 23.58 4.84
C VAL A 176 6.61 23.29 3.44
N ARG A 177 6.85 24.32 2.63
CA ARG A 177 7.40 24.16 1.27
C ARG A 177 8.79 23.50 1.25
N ALA A 178 9.68 23.85 2.17
CA ALA A 178 11.03 23.30 2.22
C ALA A 178 11.03 21.80 2.54
N PHE A 179 10.05 21.30 3.31
CA PHE A 179 9.95 19.90 3.71
C PHE A 179 8.89 19.08 2.95
N GLU A 180 7.97 19.72 2.21
CA GLU A 180 6.96 19.06 1.36
C GLU A 180 7.61 18.21 0.24
N ASN A 181 8.75 18.64 -0.29
CA ASN A 181 9.41 17.97 -1.41
C ASN A 181 10.92 17.82 -1.18
N MET A 182 11.33 16.58 -0.89
CA MET A 182 12.74 16.21 -0.73
C MET A 182 13.42 15.86 -2.06
N LEU A 183 12.73 16.01 -3.20
CA LEU A 183 13.29 15.76 -4.52
C LEU A 183 14.30 16.83 -4.92
N TYR A 184 15.38 16.41 -5.59
CA TYR A 184 16.45 17.30 -6.03
C TYR A 184 16.73 17.17 -7.53
N GLN A 185 16.60 18.28 -8.25
CA GLN A 185 17.06 18.43 -9.62
C GLN A 185 18.14 19.50 -9.66
N SER A 186 19.36 19.12 -10.02
CA SER A 186 20.52 20.04 -10.00
C SER A 186 20.37 21.26 -10.91
N SER A 187 19.44 21.24 -11.87
CA SER A 187 19.10 22.36 -12.74
C SER A 187 18.15 23.38 -12.11
N LYS A 188 17.49 23.04 -10.99
CA LYS A 188 16.54 23.91 -10.29
C LYS A 188 17.21 24.55 -9.08
N HIS A 189 17.47 25.85 -9.17
CA HIS A 189 18.04 26.63 -8.06
C HIS A 189 17.19 26.54 -6.79
N LYS A 190 15.87 26.45 -6.93
CA LYS A 190 14.93 26.31 -5.81
C LYS A 190 15.24 25.07 -4.96
N ASP A 191 15.46 23.91 -5.59
CA ASP A 191 15.71 22.66 -4.87
C ASP A 191 17.02 22.73 -4.06
N LEU A 192 18.00 23.49 -4.56
CA LEU A 192 19.24 23.79 -3.84
C LEU A 192 18.99 24.71 -2.64
N THR A 193 18.21 25.77 -2.80
CA THR A 193 17.81 26.66 -1.70
C THR A 193 17.11 25.86 -0.61
N ASP A 194 16.08 25.07 -0.95
CA ASP A 194 15.31 24.30 0.03
C ASP A 194 16.23 23.32 0.78
N LEU A 195 17.17 22.64 0.10
CA LEU A 195 18.15 21.74 0.73
C LEU A 195 19.08 22.46 1.73
N VAL A 196 19.60 23.64 1.37
CA VAL A 196 20.45 24.47 2.26
C VAL A 196 19.68 24.88 3.50
N GLN A 197 18.44 25.39 3.31
CA GLN A 197 17.58 25.85 4.39
C GLN A 197 17.25 24.72 5.37
N ARG A 198 16.97 23.50 4.88
CA ARG A 198 16.69 22.34 5.73
C ARG A 198 17.89 21.95 6.59
N ALA A 199 19.09 21.85 6.01
CA ALA A 199 20.29 21.46 6.75
C ALA A 199 20.63 22.51 7.82
N TRP A 200 20.57 23.80 7.46
CA TRP A 200 20.78 24.89 8.41
C TRP A 200 19.74 24.89 9.54
N LEU A 201 18.45 24.66 9.24
CA LEU A 201 17.42 24.56 10.27
C LEU A 201 17.68 23.41 11.25
N CYS A 202 18.14 22.25 10.75
CA CYS A 202 18.51 21.13 11.63
C CYS A 202 19.68 21.49 12.56
N TYR A 203 20.66 22.23 12.05
CA TYR A 203 21.77 22.76 12.84
C TYR A 203 21.26 23.75 13.91
N TYR A 204 20.46 24.72 13.49
CA TYR A 204 19.90 25.77 14.35
C TYR A 204 19.14 25.16 15.53
N ILE A 205 18.27 24.18 15.26
CA ILE A 205 17.53 23.45 16.29
C ILE A 205 18.47 22.64 17.19
N GLY A 206 19.43 21.93 16.60
CA GLY A 206 20.38 21.09 17.35
C GLY A 206 21.38 21.85 18.22
N GLN A 207 21.55 23.16 17.98
CA GLN A 207 22.36 24.06 18.80
C GLN A 207 21.56 24.83 19.84
N TYR A 208 20.24 24.66 19.90
CA TYR A 208 19.40 25.42 20.81
C TYR A 208 19.68 25.02 22.26
N ASP A 209 20.45 25.85 22.97
CA ASP A 209 21.11 25.48 24.22
C ASP A 209 20.37 25.93 25.50
N PHE A 210 19.08 26.24 25.40
CA PHE A 210 18.32 26.80 26.53
C PHE A 210 17.42 25.78 27.23
N GLY A 211 17.46 25.78 28.57
CA GLY A 211 16.49 25.11 29.43
C GLY A 211 16.34 23.59 29.20
N ALA A 212 15.09 23.14 29.09
CA ALA A 212 14.73 21.73 28.97
C ALA A 212 15.09 21.11 27.60
N THR A 213 15.19 21.93 26.54
CA THR A 213 15.44 21.47 25.17
C THR A 213 16.83 20.85 25.02
N LYS A 214 17.85 21.46 25.63
CA LYS A 214 19.21 20.90 25.71
C LYS A 214 19.22 19.51 26.34
N GLU A 215 18.51 19.36 27.46
CA GLU A 215 18.43 18.10 28.18
C GLU A 215 17.70 17.02 27.36
N MET A 216 16.65 17.40 26.62
CA MET A 216 15.94 16.51 25.70
C MET A 216 16.86 15.96 24.61
N PHE A 217 17.62 16.81 23.92
CA PHE A 217 18.54 16.38 22.85
C PHE A 217 19.72 15.54 23.37
N TYR A 218 20.23 15.87 24.56
CA TYR A 218 21.27 15.10 25.21
C TYR A 218 20.80 13.68 25.57
N LYS A 219 19.59 13.56 26.13
CA LYS A 219 18.99 12.27 26.53
C LYS A 219 18.34 11.51 25.37
N ALA A 220 18.17 12.13 24.21
CA ALA A 220 17.52 11.52 23.07
C ALA A 220 18.27 10.26 22.62
N PRO A 221 17.55 9.14 22.36
CA PRO A 221 18.15 7.96 21.77
C PRO A 221 18.79 8.28 20.42
N LYS A 222 20.08 7.95 20.28
CA LYS A 222 20.85 8.20 19.07
C LYS A 222 20.69 7.05 18.08
N VAL A 223 20.57 7.38 16.80
CA VAL A 223 20.72 6.41 15.70
C VAL A 223 22.19 6.07 15.55
N ASP A 224 22.47 4.78 15.56
CA ASP A 224 23.82 4.25 15.44
C ASP A 224 23.80 3.00 14.55
N THR A 225 24.12 3.22 13.28
CA THR A 225 24.14 2.13 12.29
C THR A 225 25.34 1.21 12.46
N ALA A 226 26.40 1.59 13.19
CA ALA A 226 27.58 0.75 13.39
C ALA A 226 27.30 -0.45 14.31
N LYS A 227 26.23 -0.38 15.12
CA LYS A 227 25.78 -1.48 15.99
C LYS A 227 25.12 -2.66 15.25
N PHE A 228 24.84 -2.52 13.96
CA PHE A 228 24.12 -3.52 13.17
C PHE A 228 25.06 -4.21 12.18
N SER A 229 24.86 -5.52 12.00
CA SER A 229 25.47 -6.27 10.91
C SER A 229 24.97 -5.77 9.53
N PRO A 230 25.71 -6.03 8.44
CA PRO A 230 25.23 -5.73 7.08
C PRO A 230 23.88 -6.39 6.76
N ASP A 231 23.64 -7.61 7.24
CA ASP A 231 22.39 -8.33 6.98
C ASP A 231 21.20 -7.70 7.71
N GLU A 232 21.38 -7.28 8.96
CA GLU A 232 20.37 -6.53 9.70
C GLU A 232 20.04 -5.19 9.03
N LEU A 233 21.06 -4.47 8.55
CA LEU A 233 20.83 -3.23 7.81
C LEU A 233 20.13 -3.48 6.48
N ASN A 234 20.42 -4.57 5.77
CA ASN A 234 19.72 -4.95 4.54
C ASN A 234 18.22 -5.22 4.82
N ILE A 235 17.89 -5.89 5.93
CA ILE A 235 16.50 -6.11 6.37
C ILE A 235 15.81 -4.77 6.65
N LEU A 236 16.40 -3.94 7.52
CA LEU A 236 15.83 -2.64 7.90
C LEU A 236 15.64 -1.72 6.69
N GLN A 237 16.62 -1.73 5.78
CA GLN A 237 16.58 -1.01 4.53
C GLN A 237 15.41 -1.49 3.67
N LYS A 238 15.25 -2.80 3.45
CA LYS A 238 14.17 -3.34 2.63
C LYS A 238 12.81 -2.88 3.16
N LEU A 239 12.62 -2.95 4.49
CA LEU A 239 11.40 -2.51 5.18
C LEU A 239 11.13 -1.00 5.03
N ALA A 240 12.17 -0.16 5.06
CA ALA A 240 12.04 1.28 4.94
C ALA A 240 11.86 1.75 3.49
N TYR A 241 12.67 1.21 2.58
CA TYR A 241 12.80 1.67 1.20
C TYR A 241 11.54 1.42 0.38
N ASP A 242 10.89 0.27 0.58
CA ASP A 242 9.61 -0.04 -0.07
C ASP A 242 8.50 0.94 0.34
N THR A 243 8.53 1.46 1.58
CA THR A 243 7.64 2.54 2.03
C THR A 243 7.92 3.84 1.28
N LEU A 244 9.19 4.25 1.24
CA LEU A 244 9.62 5.51 0.65
C LEU A 244 9.29 5.56 -0.84
N ARG A 245 9.52 4.45 -1.56
CA ARG A 245 9.19 4.35 -2.99
C ARG A 245 7.69 4.43 -3.25
N LYS A 246 6.87 3.73 -2.45
CA LYS A 246 5.39 3.85 -2.53
C LYS A 246 4.92 5.28 -2.29
N ASP A 247 5.49 5.97 -1.29
CA ASP A 247 5.14 7.35 -1.02
C ASP A 247 5.56 8.30 -2.15
N ASN A 248 6.72 8.08 -2.77
CA ASN A 248 7.18 8.84 -3.93
C ASN A 248 6.35 8.63 -5.20
N MET A 249 5.65 7.49 -5.31
CA MET A 249 4.74 7.20 -6.41
C MET A 249 3.34 7.78 -6.23
N LYS A 250 2.98 8.23 -5.02
CA LYS A 250 1.69 8.88 -4.80
C LYS A 250 1.57 10.10 -5.71
N PRO A 251 0.44 10.28 -6.41
CA PRO A 251 0.26 11.42 -7.28
C PRO A 251 0.38 12.72 -6.49
N GLN A 252 1.11 13.70 -7.04
CA GLN A 252 1.27 15.03 -6.42
C GLN A 252 -0.01 15.87 -6.48
N SER A 253 -0.97 15.45 -7.29
CA SER A 253 -2.30 16.03 -7.33
C SER A 253 -3.33 14.99 -7.72
N VAL A 254 -4.52 15.08 -7.12
CA VAL A 254 -5.65 14.18 -7.42
C VAL A 254 -6.84 15.04 -7.79
N THR A 255 -7.31 14.91 -9.02
CA THR A 255 -8.55 15.57 -9.47
C THR A 255 -9.75 14.73 -9.06
N HIS A 256 -10.63 15.35 -8.30
CA HIS A 256 -11.84 14.75 -7.76
C HIS A 256 -13.05 15.18 -8.60
N GLU A 257 -13.77 14.19 -9.12
CA GLU A 257 -15.10 14.40 -9.71
C GLU A 257 -16.10 14.70 -8.59
N ILE A 258 -16.57 15.95 -8.54
CA ILE A 258 -17.46 16.42 -7.48
C ILE A 258 -18.72 17.05 -8.06
N LYS A 259 -19.82 16.99 -7.30
CA LYS A 259 -20.99 17.86 -7.46
C LYS A 259 -20.92 18.93 -6.39
N THR A 260 -21.17 20.19 -6.74
CA THR A 260 -21.17 21.28 -5.77
C THR A 260 -22.57 21.74 -5.40
N ARG A 261 -22.75 22.12 -4.14
CA ARG A 261 -23.98 22.74 -3.63
C ARG A 261 -23.62 23.91 -2.73
N TRP A 262 -24.30 25.03 -2.92
CA TRP A 262 -24.22 26.18 -2.01
C TRP A 262 -24.99 25.89 -0.71
N ASP A 263 -24.35 26.11 0.45
CA ASP A 263 -25.01 26.07 1.76
C ASP A 263 -25.34 27.51 2.20
N PRO A 264 -26.58 27.99 1.98
CA PRO A 264 -26.96 29.37 2.27
C PRO A 264 -26.95 29.72 3.77
N LYS A 265 -26.96 28.72 4.68
CA LYS A 265 -26.87 28.97 6.12
C LYS A 265 -25.45 29.28 6.59
N LYS A 266 -24.46 28.87 5.80
CA LYS A 266 -23.04 28.99 6.14
C LYS A 266 -22.26 29.83 5.15
N GLU A 267 -22.90 30.29 4.07
CA GLU A 267 -22.31 31.07 2.98
C GLU A 267 -21.05 30.41 2.41
N LYS A 268 -21.07 29.07 2.29
CA LYS A 268 -19.94 28.29 1.77
C LYS A 268 -20.39 27.27 0.74
N MET A 269 -19.47 26.96 -0.19
CA MET A 269 -19.65 25.89 -1.17
C MET A 269 -19.32 24.52 -0.54
N VAL A 270 -20.19 23.54 -0.78
CA VAL A 270 -19.99 22.15 -0.37
C VAL A 270 -19.71 21.32 -1.62
N ALA A 271 -18.53 20.73 -1.69
CA ALA A 271 -18.18 19.72 -2.68
C ALA A 271 -18.65 18.34 -2.20
N VAL A 272 -19.31 17.60 -3.07
CA VAL A 272 -19.75 16.22 -2.82
C VAL A 272 -19.12 15.34 -3.91
N SER A 273 -18.10 14.58 -3.55
CA SER A 273 -17.47 13.64 -4.47
C SER A 273 -18.47 12.61 -4.98
N GLN A 274 -18.39 12.30 -6.28
CA GLN A 274 -19.26 11.28 -6.86
C GLN A 274 -18.86 9.88 -6.36
N ARG A 275 -17.55 9.65 -6.24
CA ARG A 275 -16.94 8.44 -5.65
C ARG A 275 -16.19 8.77 -4.36
N TYR A 276 -16.21 7.86 -3.41
CA TYR A 276 -15.51 8.05 -2.13
C TYR A 276 -14.00 7.80 -2.22
N ALA A 277 -13.56 6.96 -3.17
CA ALA A 277 -12.15 6.82 -3.56
C ALA A 277 -11.56 8.17 -4.05
N ASN A 278 -12.40 9.01 -4.66
CA ASN A 278 -12.07 10.37 -5.10
C ASN A 278 -12.64 11.41 -4.11
N ARG A 279 -12.61 11.11 -2.81
CA ARG A 279 -13.00 12.08 -1.79
C ARG A 279 -11.88 13.06 -1.55
N VAL A 280 -12.26 14.31 -1.31
CA VAL A 280 -11.32 15.31 -0.83
C VAL A 280 -11.06 15.05 0.66
N THR A 281 -9.78 14.92 1.02
CA THR A 281 -9.37 14.71 2.42
C THR A 281 -9.53 15.99 3.22
N PRO A 282 -9.74 15.94 4.55
CA PRO A 282 -9.76 17.13 5.39
C PRO A 282 -8.44 17.90 5.32
N ASP A 283 -8.52 19.22 5.50
CA ASP A 283 -7.36 20.12 5.56
C ASP A 283 -6.43 20.05 4.33
N ALA A 284 -6.93 19.53 3.20
CA ALA A 284 -6.19 19.42 1.96
C ALA A 284 -6.15 20.75 1.22
N ARG A 285 -4.95 21.16 0.77
CA ARG A 285 -4.78 22.20 -0.23
C ARG A 285 -5.44 21.76 -1.53
N VAL A 286 -6.22 22.63 -2.15
CA VAL A 286 -6.99 22.33 -3.37
C VAL A 286 -6.92 23.46 -4.39
N TRP A 287 -6.99 23.09 -5.68
CA TRP A 287 -7.39 23.97 -6.76
C TRP A 287 -8.84 23.66 -7.16
N VAL A 288 -9.67 24.70 -7.18
CA VAL A 288 -11.05 24.63 -7.66
C VAL A 288 -11.08 25.15 -9.09
N ASN A 289 -11.46 24.29 -10.04
CA ASN A 289 -11.62 24.66 -11.44
C ASN A 289 -13.05 25.16 -11.67
N LEU A 290 -13.18 26.39 -12.17
CA LEU A 290 -14.45 27.07 -12.41
C LEU A 290 -14.65 27.28 -13.91
N ALA A 291 -15.86 26.99 -14.40
CA ALA A 291 -16.24 27.31 -15.77
C ALA A 291 -16.84 28.73 -15.86
N HIS A 292 -16.44 29.48 -16.90
CA HIS A 292 -17.02 30.75 -17.26
C HIS A 292 -17.37 30.80 -18.76
N GLY A 293 -18.67 30.96 -19.07
CA GLY A 293 -19.13 30.99 -20.46
C GLY A 293 -18.86 29.68 -21.21
N SER A 294 -18.72 29.74 -22.54
CA SER A 294 -18.57 28.55 -23.37
C SER A 294 -17.16 27.93 -23.36
N ASP A 295 -16.09 28.66 -23.00
CA ASP A 295 -14.72 28.16 -23.23
C ASP A 295 -13.63 28.64 -22.25
N ALA A 296 -13.94 29.40 -21.18
CA ALA A 296 -12.90 29.90 -20.26
C ALA A 296 -12.97 29.21 -18.88
N GLU A 297 -11.95 28.42 -18.55
CA GLU A 297 -11.75 27.87 -17.21
C GLU A 297 -10.75 28.71 -16.42
N TYR A 298 -11.05 28.99 -15.15
CA TYR A 298 -10.11 29.64 -14.23
C TYR A 298 -10.00 28.88 -12.91
N ARG A 299 -8.82 28.97 -12.27
CA ARG A 299 -8.49 28.22 -11.06
C ARG A 299 -8.44 29.13 -9.84
N VAL A 300 -8.98 28.64 -8.74
CA VAL A 300 -8.93 29.31 -7.44
C VAL A 300 -8.28 28.38 -6.41
N SER A 301 -7.35 28.91 -5.62
CA SER A 301 -6.76 28.20 -4.48
C SER A 301 -7.71 28.16 -3.30
N GLY A 302 -7.68 27.05 -2.58
CA GLY A 302 -8.38 26.92 -1.31
C GLY A 302 -7.87 25.76 -0.48
N VAL A 303 -8.56 25.53 0.62
CA VAL A 303 -8.35 24.42 1.54
C VAL A 303 -9.70 23.76 1.78
N THR A 304 -9.73 22.46 1.96
CA THR A 304 -10.95 21.80 2.43
C THR A 304 -11.14 22.01 3.92
N GLY A 305 -12.40 22.10 4.36
CA GLY A 305 -12.72 22.20 5.77
C GLY A 305 -12.12 21.08 6.62
N ASP A 306 -12.03 21.35 7.92
CA ASP A 306 -11.44 20.45 8.91
C ASP A 306 -12.10 19.07 8.96
N SER A 307 -11.47 18.16 9.71
CA SER A 307 -12.02 16.82 9.94
C SER A 307 -13.44 16.82 10.52
N LYS A 308 -13.90 17.92 11.15
CA LYS A 308 -15.26 18.05 11.71
C LYS A 308 -16.31 18.40 10.68
N THR A 309 -15.89 19.00 9.57
CA THR A 309 -16.77 19.49 8.51
C THR A 309 -16.76 18.60 7.27
N VAL A 310 -15.71 17.80 7.06
CA VAL A 310 -15.70 16.71 6.07
C VAL A 310 -16.49 15.51 6.60
N ARG A 311 -17.51 15.06 5.85
CA ARG A 311 -18.35 13.91 6.20
C ARG A 311 -18.61 13.05 4.98
N GLY A 312 -18.18 11.79 5.03
CA GLY A 312 -18.43 10.87 3.92
C GLY A 312 -17.80 11.40 2.63
N LYS A 313 -18.60 11.52 1.57
CA LYS A 313 -18.21 12.09 0.28
C LYS A 313 -18.22 13.62 0.25
N SER A 314 -18.66 14.28 1.32
CA SER A 314 -18.89 15.73 1.34
C SER A 314 -17.75 16.45 2.06
N ALA A 315 -17.18 17.47 1.42
CA ALA A 315 -16.18 18.37 1.97
C ALA A 315 -16.61 19.82 1.76
N ARG A 316 -16.40 20.69 2.76
CA ARG A 316 -16.55 22.14 2.56
C ARG A 316 -15.31 22.67 1.86
N LEU A 317 -15.51 23.58 0.92
CA LEU A 317 -14.41 24.31 0.29
C LEU A 317 -14.25 25.66 0.98
N GLU A 318 -13.05 25.95 1.45
CA GLU A 318 -12.65 27.24 2.00
C GLU A 318 -11.69 27.88 1.00
N VAL A 319 -12.21 28.81 0.20
CA VAL A 319 -11.46 29.51 -0.84
C VAL A 319 -11.46 31.01 -0.55
N GLU A 320 -10.45 31.72 -1.03
CA GLU A 320 -10.31 33.17 -0.84
C GLU A 320 -11.37 33.98 -1.63
N HIS A 321 -11.99 33.38 -2.64
CA HIS A 321 -12.98 34.05 -3.50
C HIS A 321 -14.40 33.53 -3.30
N ASN A 322 -15.40 34.40 -3.42
CA ASN A 322 -16.80 33.99 -3.37
C ASN A 322 -17.16 33.06 -4.55
N LEU A 323 -17.67 31.87 -4.25
CA LEU A 323 -18.09 30.86 -5.23
C LEU A 323 -19.60 30.87 -5.50
N GLU A 324 -20.37 31.77 -4.90
CA GLU A 324 -21.82 31.84 -5.10
C GLU A 324 -22.17 32.02 -6.58
N GLY A 325 -23.06 31.17 -7.10
CA GLY A 325 -23.48 31.19 -8.51
C GLY A 325 -22.43 30.73 -9.53
N LYS A 326 -21.25 30.26 -9.09
CA LYS A 326 -20.20 29.75 -9.98
C LYS A 326 -20.36 28.26 -10.26
N ASN A 327 -20.06 27.85 -11.49
CA ASN A 327 -20.07 26.45 -11.90
C ASN A 327 -18.69 25.81 -11.64
N VAL A 328 -18.62 24.92 -10.65
CA VAL A 328 -17.39 24.18 -10.31
C VAL A 328 -17.33 22.91 -11.14
N VAL A 329 -16.34 22.81 -12.00
CA VAL A 329 -16.13 21.66 -12.89
C VAL A 329 -15.44 20.51 -12.16
N SER A 330 -14.40 20.83 -11.41
CA SER A 330 -13.63 19.83 -10.65
C SER A 330 -12.86 20.48 -9.50
N VAL A 331 -12.47 19.65 -8.53
CA VAL A 331 -11.58 20.05 -7.43
C VAL A 331 -10.36 19.16 -7.45
N THR A 332 -9.18 19.75 -7.47
CA THR A 332 -7.90 19.02 -7.49
C THR A 332 -7.18 19.21 -6.16
N SER A 333 -7.02 18.15 -5.37
CA SER A 333 -6.13 18.18 -4.20
C SER A 333 -4.68 18.29 -4.65
N ILE A 334 -3.89 19.05 -3.89
CA ILE A 334 -2.48 19.34 -4.13
C ILE A 334 -1.66 18.76 -2.98
N GLY A 335 -0.55 18.12 -3.32
CA GLY A 335 0.31 17.42 -2.38
C GLY A 335 0.08 15.91 -2.42
N LYS A 336 1.09 15.18 -1.93
CA LYS A 336 0.96 13.73 -1.76
C LYS A 336 -0.05 13.42 -0.66
N GLY A 337 -0.81 12.33 -0.83
CA GLY A 337 -1.69 11.84 0.23
C GLY A 337 -0.90 11.47 1.49
N ALA A 338 -1.40 11.89 2.66
CA ALA A 338 -0.78 11.60 3.94
C ALA A 338 -0.54 10.09 4.15
N PRO A 339 0.55 9.68 4.81
CA PRO A 339 0.80 8.28 5.12
C PRO A 339 -0.29 7.70 6.00
N ILE A 340 -0.62 6.42 5.79
CA ILE A 340 -1.58 5.74 6.65
C ILE A 340 -0.92 5.38 8.00
N ARG A 341 -1.73 5.19 9.05
CA ARG A 341 -1.20 4.97 10.41
C ARG A 341 -0.26 3.76 10.50
N ALA A 342 -0.51 2.70 9.73
CA ALA A 342 0.37 1.53 9.68
C ALA A 342 1.77 1.85 9.11
N GLU A 343 1.86 2.74 8.11
CA GLU A 343 3.14 3.22 7.55
C GLU A 343 3.91 4.03 8.59
N LEU A 344 3.23 4.91 9.32
CA LEU A 344 3.82 5.69 10.42
C LEU A 344 4.33 4.80 11.55
N GLU A 345 3.54 3.81 11.98
CA GLU A 345 3.97 2.88 13.04
C GLU A 345 5.17 2.03 12.63
N ARG A 346 5.23 1.61 11.36
CA ARG A 346 6.39 0.91 10.80
C ARG A 346 7.62 1.81 10.77
N GLY A 347 7.52 3.04 10.24
CA GLY A 347 8.63 3.99 10.23
C GLY A 347 9.18 4.25 11.63
N GLN A 348 8.28 4.42 12.61
CA GLN A 348 8.67 4.57 14.02
C GLN A 348 9.32 3.31 14.60
N ALA A 349 8.86 2.10 14.22
CA ALA A 349 9.49 0.85 14.64
C ALA A 349 10.94 0.77 14.12
N ILE A 350 11.16 1.11 12.86
CA ILE A 350 12.49 1.10 12.22
C ILE A 350 13.42 2.11 12.90
N LEU A 351 12.94 3.33 13.15
CA LEU A 351 13.71 4.32 13.89
C LEU A 351 14.07 3.84 15.30
N SER A 352 13.10 3.29 16.03
CA SER A 352 13.34 2.75 17.38
C SER A 352 14.31 1.57 17.40
N MET A 353 14.31 0.73 16.35
CA MET A 353 15.32 -0.32 16.15
C MET A 353 16.70 0.30 15.98
N LEU A 354 16.87 1.24 15.04
CA LEU A 354 18.14 1.94 14.79
C LEU A 354 18.66 2.73 16.01
N GLN A 355 17.76 3.16 16.90
CA GLN A 355 18.08 3.82 18.16
C GLN A 355 18.42 2.85 19.30
N GLY A 356 18.30 1.54 19.09
CA GLY A 356 18.49 0.51 20.13
C GLY A 356 17.41 0.50 21.22
N THR A 357 16.30 1.20 21.02
CA THR A 357 15.18 1.28 22.00
C THR A 357 14.14 0.18 21.80
N LEU A 358 14.22 -0.54 20.68
CA LEU A 358 13.33 -1.63 20.33
C LEU A 358 14.16 -2.78 19.73
N PRO A 359 14.48 -3.84 20.50
CA PRO A 359 15.26 -4.99 20.01
C PRO A 359 14.37 -5.95 19.19
N LEU A 360 13.67 -5.43 18.18
CA LEU A 360 12.69 -6.19 17.41
C LEU A 360 13.37 -7.11 16.38
N LEU A 361 14.59 -6.83 15.92
CA LEU A 361 15.35 -7.76 15.08
C LEU A 361 15.67 -9.09 15.77
N ASP A 362 15.73 -9.09 17.11
CA ASP A 362 15.91 -10.30 17.92
C ASP A 362 14.61 -11.06 18.21
N ASP A 363 13.46 -10.50 17.84
CA ASP A 363 12.17 -11.15 18.03
C ASP A 363 12.03 -12.40 17.16
N HIS A 364 11.47 -13.47 17.73
CA HIS A 364 11.35 -14.76 17.05
C HIS A 364 10.50 -14.69 15.78
N TRP A 365 9.48 -13.82 15.69
CA TRP A 365 8.70 -13.65 14.45
C TRP A 365 9.52 -12.94 13.38
N MET A 366 10.32 -11.96 13.77
CA MET A 366 11.20 -11.24 12.85
C MET A 366 12.28 -12.18 12.30
N LYS A 367 12.91 -12.98 13.17
CA LYS A 367 13.89 -13.99 12.74
C LYS A 367 13.28 -15.04 11.82
N ALA A 368 12.10 -15.55 12.17
CA ALA A 368 11.40 -16.56 11.36
C ALA A 368 11.06 -16.10 9.94
N ILE A 369 10.84 -14.80 9.71
CA ILE A 369 10.46 -14.27 8.39
C ILE A 369 11.65 -13.70 7.63
N TRP A 370 12.59 -13.01 8.30
CA TRP A 370 13.66 -12.25 7.64
C TRP A 370 15.07 -12.78 7.86
N GLN A 371 15.29 -13.78 8.73
CA GLN A 371 16.62 -14.34 9.03
C GLN A 371 16.64 -15.88 8.91
N PRO A 372 16.45 -16.45 7.71
CA PRO A 372 16.31 -17.90 7.52
C PRO A 372 17.55 -18.73 7.83
N SER A 373 18.73 -18.12 7.85
CA SER A 373 20.00 -18.80 8.16
C SER A 373 20.14 -19.17 9.64
N GLU A 374 19.31 -18.63 10.52
CA GLU A 374 19.35 -18.91 11.95
C GLU A 374 18.14 -19.75 12.39
N PRO A 375 18.35 -20.87 13.10
CA PRO A 375 17.23 -21.62 13.67
C PRO A 375 16.49 -20.75 14.69
N VAL A 376 15.17 -20.66 14.54
CA VAL A 376 14.33 -19.88 15.45
C VAL A 376 14.11 -20.65 16.74
N ASN A 377 14.64 -20.13 17.83
CA ASN A 377 14.35 -20.63 19.17
C ASN A 377 13.03 -20.02 19.66
N TRP A 378 11.92 -20.74 19.43
CA TRP A 378 10.63 -20.35 19.96
C TRP A 378 10.62 -20.41 21.50
N PRO A 379 9.94 -19.48 22.20
CA PRO A 379 9.88 -19.51 23.66
C PRO A 379 9.28 -20.82 24.18
N GLU A 380 9.71 -21.30 25.35
CA GLU A 380 9.20 -22.54 25.94
C GLU A 380 7.67 -22.51 26.09
N GLU A 381 7.07 -21.35 26.35
CA GLU A 381 5.61 -21.21 26.48
C GLU A 381 4.83 -21.41 25.17
N PHE A 382 5.52 -21.56 24.04
CA PHE A 382 4.93 -21.91 22.74
C PHE A 382 4.90 -23.42 22.53
N THR A 383 5.74 -24.16 23.26
CA THR A 383 5.81 -25.61 23.16
C THR A 383 4.54 -26.20 23.78
N PRO A 384 3.74 -26.98 23.04
CA PRO A 384 2.58 -27.62 23.60
C PRO A 384 3.02 -28.68 24.63
N PRO A 385 2.17 -28.97 25.63
CA PRO A 385 2.38 -30.13 26.50
C PRO A 385 2.53 -31.41 25.66
N PRO A 386 3.38 -32.39 26.07
CA PRO A 386 3.55 -33.64 25.35
C PRO A 386 2.24 -34.40 25.09
N ASP A 387 1.28 -34.29 26.01
CA ASP A 387 -0.03 -34.94 25.95
C ASP A 387 -1.14 -34.04 25.40
N ALA A 388 -0.80 -32.93 24.71
CA ALA A 388 -1.79 -32.04 24.13
C ALA A 388 -2.65 -32.80 23.11
N PRO A 389 -3.98 -32.85 23.27
CA PRO A 389 -4.84 -33.60 22.36
C PRO A 389 -4.78 -32.99 20.96
N THR A 390 -4.78 -33.86 19.95
CA THR A 390 -4.95 -33.41 18.56
C THR A 390 -6.34 -32.80 18.41
N ILE A 391 -6.41 -31.62 17.80
CA ILE A 391 -7.70 -30.96 17.57
C ILE A 391 -8.35 -31.56 16.34
N GLU A 392 -9.55 -32.10 16.51
CA GLU A 392 -10.33 -32.65 15.40
C GLU A 392 -10.85 -31.54 14.47
N VAL A 393 -10.81 -31.82 13.17
CA VAL A 393 -11.38 -30.93 12.14
C VAL A 393 -12.88 -31.19 12.05
N ILE A 394 -13.66 -30.14 12.27
CA ILE A 394 -15.12 -30.24 12.28
C ILE A 394 -15.67 -29.91 10.91
N THR A 395 -16.14 -30.94 10.21
CA THR A 395 -16.73 -30.74 8.89
C THR A 395 -18.19 -30.31 9.01
N HIS A 396 -18.52 -29.12 8.49
CA HIS A 396 -19.89 -28.64 8.44
C HIS A 396 -20.65 -29.27 7.26
N PRO A 397 -21.91 -29.73 7.42
CA PRO A 397 -22.66 -30.40 6.33
C PRO A 397 -22.80 -29.57 5.05
N LYS A 398 -22.93 -28.23 5.19
CA LYS A 398 -23.00 -27.29 4.05
C LYS A 398 -21.65 -27.00 3.37
N ALA A 399 -20.56 -27.55 3.90
CA ALA A 399 -19.20 -27.31 3.42
C ALA A 399 -18.33 -28.56 3.62
N PRO A 400 -18.57 -29.63 2.83
CA PRO A 400 -17.72 -30.81 2.84
C PRO A 400 -16.28 -30.43 2.47
N LEU A 401 -15.32 -31.08 3.12
CA LEU A 401 -13.90 -30.84 2.89
C LEU A 401 -13.30 -31.93 2.02
N ASN A 402 -12.40 -31.55 1.12
CA ASN A 402 -11.52 -32.49 0.43
C ASN A 402 -10.23 -32.75 1.25
N PRO A 403 -9.37 -33.71 0.84
CA PRO A 403 -8.14 -34.02 1.55
C PRO A 403 -7.16 -32.84 1.70
N SER A 404 -6.98 -32.01 0.67
CA SER A 404 -6.04 -30.87 0.70
C SER A 404 -6.51 -29.79 1.68
N GLN A 405 -7.80 -29.48 1.71
CA GLN A 405 -8.43 -28.58 2.69
C GLN A 405 -8.31 -29.14 4.11
N HIS A 406 -8.55 -30.45 4.32
CA HIS A 406 -8.42 -31.08 5.63
C HIS A 406 -6.98 -31.01 6.14
N SER A 407 -6.00 -31.28 5.28
CA SER A 407 -4.57 -31.15 5.59
C SER A 407 -4.20 -29.71 5.99
N ALA A 408 -4.66 -28.71 5.22
CA ALA A 408 -4.45 -27.31 5.52
C ALA A 408 -5.02 -26.92 6.91
N ILE A 409 -6.27 -27.29 7.20
CA ILE A 409 -6.90 -26.99 8.50
C ILE A 409 -6.18 -27.70 9.64
N SER A 410 -5.75 -28.95 9.45
CA SER A 410 -4.99 -29.71 10.45
C SER A 410 -3.68 -29.01 10.79
N LYS A 411 -2.94 -28.50 9.79
CA LYS A 411 -1.73 -27.69 10.01
C LYS A 411 -2.02 -26.38 10.74
N MET A 412 -3.11 -25.68 10.37
CA MET A 412 -3.53 -24.46 11.08
C MET A 412 -3.89 -24.73 12.55
N LEU A 413 -4.50 -25.87 12.85
CA LEU A 413 -4.90 -26.25 14.20
C LEU A 413 -3.73 -26.79 15.04
N SER A 414 -2.73 -27.40 14.39
CA SER A 414 -1.55 -27.97 15.03
C SER A 414 -0.87 -26.98 15.97
N ALA A 415 -0.48 -27.49 17.14
CA ALA A 415 0.30 -26.77 18.13
C ALA A 415 1.81 -26.98 17.96
N SER A 416 2.23 -27.76 16.95
CA SER A 416 3.64 -28.06 16.71
C SER A 416 4.41 -26.82 16.24
N LEU A 417 5.66 -26.70 16.69
CA LEU A 417 6.52 -25.53 16.45
C LEU A 417 6.83 -25.32 14.96
N ASP A 418 6.93 -26.40 14.18
CA ASP A 418 7.12 -26.39 12.72
C ASP A 418 5.94 -25.76 11.96
N THR A 419 4.77 -25.66 12.60
CA THR A 419 3.57 -25.09 12.00
C THR A 419 3.21 -23.72 12.58
N ILE A 420 4.02 -23.10 13.45
CA ILE A 420 3.68 -21.79 14.05
C ILE A 420 3.37 -20.75 12.96
N ILE A 421 4.12 -20.79 11.86
CA ILE A 421 3.82 -20.09 10.62
C ILE A 421 3.32 -21.12 9.61
N THR A 422 2.08 -20.99 9.16
CA THR A 422 1.52 -21.85 8.09
C THR A 422 1.21 -21.02 6.86
N LEU A 423 1.71 -21.44 5.70
CA LEU A 423 1.34 -20.87 4.39
C LEU A 423 0.38 -21.81 3.68
N ILE A 424 -0.75 -21.27 3.22
CA ILE A 424 -1.77 -21.99 2.44
C ILE A 424 -1.97 -21.25 1.12
N GLN A 425 -1.54 -21.87 0.04
CA GLN A 425 -1.86 -21.39 -1.30
C GLN A 425 -3.21 -21.96 -1.73
N GLY A 426 -4.17 -21.08 -1.96
CA GLY A 426 -5.47 -21.45 -2.48
C GLY A 426 -5.74 -20.79 -3.83
N PRO A 427 -5.54 -21.50 -4.95
CA PRO A 427 -5.99 -21.07 -6.26
C PRO A 427 -7.47 -20.65 -6.31
N PRO A 428 -7.93 -19.97 -7.37
CA PRO A 428 -9.32 -19.56 -7.53
C PRO A 428 -10.30 -20.73 -7.37
N GLY A 429 -11.38 -20.52 -6.61
CA GLY A 429 -12.43 -21.52 -6.43
C GLY A 429 -12.10 -22.69 -5.49
N THR A 430 -10.91 -22.72 -4.87
CA THR A 430 -10.48 -23.84 -3.99
C THR A 430 -11.04 -23.81 -2.57
N GLY A 431 -11.84 -22.79 -2.23
CA GLY A 431 -12.50 -22.70 -0.93
C GLY A 431 -11.63 -22.16 0.21
N LYS A 432 -10.69 -21.23 -0.05
CA LYS A 432 -9.90 -20.51 0.98
C LYS A 432 -10.74 -20.05 2.18
N THR A 433 -11.85 -19.34 1.93
CA THR A 433 -12.74 -18.84 3.00
C THR A 433 -13.46 -19.98 3.73
N THR A 434 -13.73 -21.11 3.07
CA THR A 434 -14.23 -22.33 3.72
C THR A 434 -13.18 -22.88 4.69
N VAL A 435 -11.91 -22.99 4.27
CA VAL A 435 -10.80 -23.43 5.12
C VAL A 435 -10.68 -22.54 6.36
N ILE A 436 -10.70 -21.21 6.19
CA ILE A 436 -10.65 -20.25 7.30
C ILE A 436 -11.85 -20.42 8.24
N ALA A 437 -13.06 -20.50 7.71
CA ALA A 437 -14.27 -20.62 8.53
C ALA A 437 -14.31 -21.96 9.30
N THR A 438 -13.92 -23.06 8.67
CA THR A 438 -13.85 -24.37 9.32
C THR A 438 -12.74 -24.44 10.37
N TYR A 439 -11.59 -23.79 10.13
CA TYR A 439 -10.57 -23.60 11.15
C TYR A 439 -11.15 -22.87 12.38
N VAL A 440 -11.87 -21.76 12.18
CA VAL A 440 -12.47 -20.99 13.29
C VAL A 440 -13.41 -21.86 14.12
N ILE A 441 -14.34 -22.56 13.46
CA ILE A 441 -15.32 -23.41 14.14
C ILE A 441 -14.61 -24.52 14.95
N SER A 442 -13.64 -25.21 14.33
CA SER A 442 -12.87 -26.27 14.98
C SER A 442 -12.04 -25.74 16.16
N ALA A 443 -11.39 -24.59 15.98
CA ALA A 443 -10.58 -23.95 17.00
C ALA A 443 -11.41 -23.50 18.21
N ILE A 444 -12.57 -22.87 17.99
CA ILE A 444 -13.47 -22.42 19.06
C ILE A 444 -14.02 -23.62 19.83
N GLN A 445 -14.44 -24.69 19.15
CA GLN A 445 -14.91 -25.90 19.82
C GLN A 445 -13.82 -26.59 20.65
N ALA A 446 -12.56 -26.49 20.21
CA ALA A 446 -11.40 -26.92 20.97
C ALA A 446 -10.99 -25.95 22.10
N GLY A 447 -11.76 -24.88 22.33
CA GLY A 447 -11.51 -23.91 23.39
C GLY A 447 -10.42 -22.89 23.09
N LYS A 448 -9.93 -22.79 21.84
CA LYS A 448 -8.98 -21.73 21.45
C LYS A 448 -9.65 -20.36 21.57
N ARG A 449 -8.82 -19.36 21.87
CA ARG A 449 -9.22 -17.98 22.14
C ARG A 449 -8.34 -17.00 21.37
N GLY A 450 -8.77 -15.74 21.32
CA GLY A 450 -7.97 -14.67 20.75
C GLY A 450 -7.68 -14.86 19.26
N ILE A 451 -8.70 -15.27 18.50
CA ILE A 451 -8.61 -15.51 17.06
C ILE A 451 -8.89 -14.20 16.32
N TRP A 452 -7.94 -13.79 15.48
CA TRP A 452 -8.07 -12.60 14.65
C TRP A 452 -7.94 -12.96 13.18
N LEU A 453 -8.99 -12.70 12.41
CA LEU A 453 -9.01 -12.88 10.97
C LEU A 453 -8.78 -11.51 10.31
N MET A 454 -7.68 -11.38 9.59
CA MET A 454 -7.24 -10.14 8.99
C MET A 454 -7.13 -10.29 7.48
N ALA A 455 -7.28 -9.18 6.75
CA ALA A 455 -6.95 -9.14 5.32
C ALA A 455 -6.52 -7.72 4.91
N GLN A 456 -6.03 -7.56 3.68
CA GLN A 456 -5.64 -6.25 3.15
C GLN A 456 -6.84 -5.33 2.92
N SER A 457 -7.93 -5.88 2.40
CA SER A 457 -9.11 -5.13 2.00
C SER A 457 -10.32 -5.49 2.86
N ASN A 458 -11.20 -4.53 3.07
CA ASN A 458 -12.45 -4.79 3.79
C ASN A 458 -13.38 -5.77 3.04
N VAL A 459 -13.27 -5.86 1.70
CA VAL A 459 -14.02 -6.85 0.90
C VAL A 459 -13.57 -8.28 1.23
N ALA A 460 -12.27 -8.52 1.41
CA ALA A 460 -11.80 -9.83 1.84
C ALA A 460 -12.33 -10.17 3.25
N VAL A 461 -12.24 -9.23 4.18
CA VAL A 461 -12.76 -9.41 5.56
C VAL A 461 -14.28 -9.67 5.56
N LYS A 462 -15.04 -8.98 4.69
CA LYS A 462 -16.47 -9.24 4.44
C LYS A 462 -16.72 -10.69 4.06
N ASN A 463 -15.99 -11.17 3.06
CA ASN A 463 -16.22 -12.48 2.48
C ASN A 463 -15.99 -13.58 3.52
N ILE A 464 -15.02 -13.39 4.43
CA ILE A 464 -14.82 -14.25 5.60
C ILE A 464 -16.04 -14.18 6.54
N ALA A 465 -16.51 -12.99 6.90
CA ALA A 465 -17.66 -12.79 7.77
C ALA A 465 -18.95 -13.43 7.22
N GLU A 466 -19.21 -13.26 5.92
CA GLU A 466 -20.35 -13.87 5.23
C GLU A 466 -20.22 -15.38 5.18
N LYS A 467 -19.01 -15.91 4.98
CA LYS A 467 -18.78 -17.35 5.00
C LYS A 467 -19.04 -17.95 6.38
N LEU A 468 -18.58 -17.30 7.46
CA LEU A 468 -18.89 -17.71 8.83
C LEU A 468 -20.41 -17.74 9.08
N ALA A 469 -21.12 -16.67 8.69
CA ALA A 469 -22.57 -16.59 8.84
C ALA A 469 -23.32 -17.67 8.02
N ASN A 470 -22.83 -18.02 6.82
CA ASN A 470 -23.39 -19.09 5.99
C ASN A 470 -23.21 -20.48 6.60
N LEU A 471 -22.16 -20.67 7.41
CA LEU A 471 -21.94 -21.85 8.25
C LEU A 471 -22.55 -21.71 9.65
N GLU A 472 -23.49 -20.77 9.82
CA GLU A 472 -24.25 -20.56 11.05
C GLU A 472 -23.39 -20.17 12.27
N PHE A 473 -22.15 -19.71 12.04
CA PHE A 473 -21.27 -19.17 13.07
C PHE A 473 -21.42 -17.65 13.16
N PHE A 474 -22.01 -17.16 14.26
CA PHE A 474 -22.25 -15.73 14.49
C PHE A 474 -21.50 -15.17 15.70
N ASP A 475 -20.68 -15.96 16.39
CA ASP A 475 -19.89 -15.50 17.55
C ASP A 475 -18.56 -14.85 17.13
N PHE A 476 -18.68 -13.80 16.33
CA PHE A 476 -17.57 -12.97 15.90
C PHE A 476 -17.91 -11.48 15.97
N LYS A 477 -16.91 -10.60 15.96
CA LYS A 477 -17.09 -9.16 15.76
C LYS A 477 -16.26 -8.64 14.60
N LEU A 478 -16.90 -7.87 13.72
CA LEU A 478 -16.28 -7.26 12.55
C LEU A 478 -16.00 -5.78 12.84
N ILE A 479 -14.73 -5.42 12.95
CA ILE A 479 -14.28 -4.05 13.17
C ILE A 479 -13.91 -3.43 11.82
N ILE A 480 -14.57 -2.34 11.44
CA ILE A 480 -14.31 -1.61 10.20
C ILE A 480 -14.10 -0.12 10.47
N SER A 481 -13.36 0.55 9.59
CA SER A 481 -13.22 2.00 9.69
C SER A 481 -14.51 2.74 9.32
N GLY A 482 -14.78 3.85 10.01
CA GLY A 482 -15.90 4.73 9.68
C GLY A 482 -15.85 5.27 8.25
N THR A 483 -14.64 5.45 7.71
CA THR A 483 -14.45 5.88 6.33
C THR A 483 -14.97 4.86 5.32
N PHE A 484 -14.71 3.58 5.55
CA PHE A 484 -15.13 2.51 4.66
C PHE A 484 -16.65 2.23 4.74
N HIS A 485 -17.27 2.41 5.91
CA HIS A 485 -18.73 2.28 6.06
C HIS A 485 -19.52 3.17 5.09
N PHE A 486 -19.00 4.34 4.69
CA PHE A 486 -19.69 5.27 3.79
C PHE A 486 -19.63 4.89 2.30
N GLU A 487 -18.79 3.93 1.90
CA GLU A 487 -18.71 3.46 0.51
C GLU A 487 -19.83 2.50 0.15
N TRP A 488 -20.52 1.95 1.15
CA TRP A 488 -21.15 0.65 0.97
C TRP A 488 -22.66 0.67 0.93
N HIS A 489 -23.15 -0.15 0.01
CA HIS A 489 -24.49 -0.68 -0.04
C HIS A 489 -24.82 -1.39 1.30
N GLU A 490 -25.39 -0.66 2.27
CA GLU A 490 -25.83 -1.19 3.58
C GLU A 490 -26.69 -2.46 3.43
N HIS A 491 -27.35 -2.63 2.27
CA HIS A 491 -28.13 -3.83 1.95
C HIS A 491 -27.30 -5.12 1.87
N LEU A 492 -26.00 -5.07 1.58
CA LEU A 492 -25.10 -6.23 1.51
C LEU A 492 -24.79 -6.81 2.90
N TYR A 493 -25.02 -6.04 3.97
CA TYR A 493 -24.62 -6.39 5.33
C TYR A 493 -25.74 -6.92 6.21
N ARG A 494 -26.97 -7.07 5.69
CA ARG A 494 -28.15 -7.38 6.51
C ARG A 494 -27.92 -8.53 7.49
N LYS A 495 -27.31 -9.63 7.03
CA LYS A 495 -27.04 -10.83 7.85
C LYS A 495 -25.99 -10.62 8.96
N ILE A 496 -24.97 -9.80 8.73
CA ILE A 496 -23.81 -9.63 9.64
C ILE A 496 -23.75 -8.26 10.33
N SER A 497 -24.72 -7.38 10.05
CA SER A 497 -24.84 -6.02 10.59
C SER A 497 -24.80 -5.96 12.12
N LYS A 498 -25.39 -6.95 12.81
CA LYS A 498 -25.41 -7.04 14.29
C LYS A 498 -24.04 -7.33 14.91
N ASN A 499 -23.09 -7.80 14.10
CA ASN A 499 -21.75 -8.17 14.53
C ASN A 499 -20.72 -7.08 14.18
N MET A 500 -21.16 -5.99 13.55
CA MET A 500 -20.28 -4.92 13.08
C MET A 500 -20.04 -3.85 14.14
N ILE A 501 -18.80 -3.40 14.24
CA ILE A 501 -18.34 -2.30 15.09
C ILE A 501 -17.62 -1.31 14.18
N VAL A 502 -18.16 -0.10 14.06
CA VAL A 502 -17.61 0.93 13.18
C VAL A 502 -16.73 1.87 13.98
N THR A 503 -15.45 1.97 13.62
CA THR A 503 -14.49 2.92 14.22
C THR A 503 -14.66 4.30 13.57
N ASP A 504 -15.72 5.00 13.97
CA ASP A 504 -15.97 6.39 13.62
C ASP A 504 -16.06 7.27 14.88
N ARG A 505 -16.54 8.51 14.74
CA ARG A 505 -16.71 9.42 15.88
C ARG A 505 -17.80 9.00 16.86
N ARG A 506 -18.62 8.01 16.52
CA ARG A 506 -19.63 7.38 17.38
C ARG A 506 -19.12 6.05 17.94
N PHE A 507 -17.81 5.79 17.88
CA PHE A 507 -17.23 4.57 18.44
C PHE A 507 -17.70 4.37 19.89
N PRO A 508 -18.16 3.15 20.26
CA PRO A 508 -18.74 2.91 21.57
C PRO A 508 -17.76 3.28 22.69
N LYS A 509 -18.29 3.91 23.76
CA LYS A 509 -17.51 4.12 24.99
C LYS A 509 -17.02 2.78 25.55
N PRO A 510 -15.91 2.75 26.31
CA PRO A 510 -15.32 1.50 26.80
C PRO A 510 -16.30 0.53 27.47
N SER A 511 -17.24 1.03 28.30
CA SER A 511 -18.25 0.20 28.97
C SER A 511 -19.28 -0.43 28.03
N ALA A 512 -19.66 0.27 26.96
CA ALA A 512 -20.55 -0.27 25.94
C ALA A 512 -19.80 -1.31 25.09
N LEU A 513 -18.56 -0.99 24.73
CA LEU A 513 -17.71 -1.90 23.96
C LEU A 513 -17.42 -3.20 24.73
N GLN A 514 -17.15 -3.11 26.03
CA GLN A 514 -16.97 -4.26 26.89
C GLN A 514 -18.18 -5.19 26.88
N LYS A 515 -19.40 -4.63 26.93
CA LYS A 515 -20.63 -5.42 26.78
C LYS A 515 -20.76 -6.05 25.39
N MET A 516 -20.36 -5.33 24.35
CA MET A 516 -20.41 -5.84 22.97
C MET A 516 -19.39 -6.95 22.71
N LEU A 517 -18.21 -6.90 23.34
CA LEU A 517 -17.12 -7.87 23.20
C LEU A 517 -17.18 -9.00 24.24
N GLN A 518 -18.14 -8.97 25.17
CA GLN A 518 -18.25 -9.99 26.21
C GLN A 518 -18.44 -11.37 25.57
N GLY A 519 -17.56 -12.31 25.92
CA GLY A 519 -17.56 -13.68 25.41
C GLY A 519 -16.95 -13.84 24.01
N THR A 520 -16.75 -12.76 23.26
CA THR A 520 -16.21 -12.80 21.89
C THR A 520 -14.80 -13.40 21.86
N GLN A 521 -14.59 -14.39 20.99
CA GLN A 521 -13.28 -15.02 20.77
C GLN A 521 -12.70 -14.76 19.37
N VAL A 522 -13.54 -14.28 18.45
CA VAL A 522 -13.19 -14.09 17.03
C VAL A 522 -13.40 -12.63 16.64
N ILE A 523 -12.34 -11.96 16.19
CA ILE A 523 -12.39 -10.61 15.64
C ILE A 523 -11.96 -10.62 14.18
N LEU A 524 -12.68 -9.86 13.35
CA LEU A 524 -12.40 -9.64 11.95
C LEU A 524 -12.07 -8.17 11.74
N CYS A 525 -10.97 -7.84 11.05
CA CYS A 525 -10.61 -6.46 10.69
C CYS A 525 -9.62 -6.42 9.52
N THR A 526 -9.35 -5.25 8.94
CA THR A 526 -8.20 -5.12 8.02
C THR A 526 -6.90 -5.12 8.82
N LEU A 527 -5.80 -5.57 8.21
CA LEU A 527 -4.48 -5.58 8.87
C LEU A 527 -4.12 -4.19 9.42
N SER A 528 -4.38 -3.13 8.66
CA SER A 528 -4.12 -1.74 9.06
C SER A 528 -4.87 -1.28 10.32
N MET A 529 -5.95 -1.96 10.73
CA MET A 529 -6.68 -1.61 11.95
C MET A 529 -5.92 -1.90 13.23
N ILE A 530 -4.94 -2.80 13.23
CA ILE A 530 -4.12 -3.07 14.43
C ILE A 530 -3.29 -1.85 14.87
N SER A 531 -3.02 -0.93 13.93
CA SER A 531 -2.32 0.32 14.16
C SER A 531 -3.26 1.46 14.56
N ASN A 532 -4.57 1.22 14.68
CA ASN A 532 -5.52 2.23 15.13
C ASN A 532 -5.40 2.43 16.65
N PRO A 533 -4.98 3.62 17.14
CA PRO A 533 -4.82 3.89 18.56
C PRO A 533 -6.13 3.73 19.34
N MET A 534 -7.29 3.91 18.70
CA MET A 534 -8.58 3.72 19.36
C MET A 534 -8.74 2.29 19.85
N LEU A 535 -8.38 1.28 19.06
CA LEU A 535 -8.48 -0.13 19.49
C LEU A 535 -7.63 -0.44 20.71
N ARG A 536 -6.47 0.21 20.82
CA ARG A 536 -5.57 0.08 21.97
C ARG A 536 -6.09 0.85 23.18
N GLY A 537 -6.48 2.11 23.00
CA GLY A 537 -6.90 3.02 24.08
C GLY A 537 -8.18 2.61 24.79
N VAL A 538 -9.07 1.88 24.11
CA VAL A 538 -10.32 1.35 24.69
C VAL A 538 -10.22 -0.13 25.11
N GLY A 539 -9.06 -0.75 24.95
CA GLY A 539 -8.76 -2.09 25.44
C GLY A 539 -9.36 -3.26 24.66
N VAL A 540 -9.67 -3.11 23.38
CA VAL A 540 -10.17 -4.22 22.54
C VAL A 540 -9.22 -5.40 22.58
N THR A 541 -7.92 -5.13 22.37
CA THR A 541 -6.87 -6.15 22.37
C THR A 541 -6.50 -6.65 23.76
N GLN A 542 -7.03 -6.06 24.82
CA GLN A 542 -6.91 -6.56 26.19
C GLN A 542 -8.07 -7.50 26.52
N MET A 543 -9.27 -7.19 26.03
CA MET A 543 -10.46 -8.05 26.18
C MET A 543 -10.40 -9.30 25.29
N VAL A 544 -9.95 -9.13 24.06
CA VAL A 544 -9.74 -10.22 23.09
C VAL A 544 -8.27 -10.17 22.64
N PRO A 545 -7.35 -10.83 23.35
CA PRO A 545 -5.93 -10.80 23.03
C PRO A 545 -5.66 -11.36 21.62
N ILE A 546 -4.64 -10.84 20.96
CA ILE A 546 -4.20 -11.33 19.65
C ILE A 546 -3.26 -12.51 19.88
N ILE A 547 -3.77 -13.73 19.70
CA ILE A 547 -3.04 -14.99 19.95
C ILE A 547 -2.89 -15.80 18.65
N ASN A 548 -4.00 -16.01 17.94
CA ASN A 548 -4.04 -16.78 16.71
C ASN A 548 -4.46 -15.86 15.56
N VAL A 549 -3.55 -15.55 14.64
CA VAL A 549 -3.80 -14.64 13.52
C VAL A 549 -3.90 -15.42 12.23
N ILE A 550 -4.95 -15.14 11.46
CA ILE A 550 -5.17 -15.71 10.14
C ILE A 550 -5.28 -14.54 9.19
N ILE A 551 -4.43 -14.52 8.17
CA ILE A 551 -4.35 -13.43 7.20
C ILE A 551 -4.82 -13.98 5.85
N ASP A 552 -6.01 -13.59 5.43
CA ASP A 552 -6.54 -13.89 4.11
C ASP A 552 -6.02 -12.89 3.08
N GLU A 553 -5.99 -13.32 1.82
CA GLU A 553 -5.41 -12.56 0.70
C GLU A 553 -3.98 -12.06 1.02
N ALA A 554 -3.21 -12.85 1.77
CA ALA A 554 -1.89 -12.46 2.25
C ALA A 554 -0.86 -12.24 1.12
N SER A 555 -1.11 -12.78 -0.09
CA SER A 555 -0.31 -12.48 -1.28
C SER A 555 -0.42 -11.03 -1.77
N GLN A 556 -1.43 -10.27 -1.30
CA GLN A 556 -1.60 -8.84 -1.59
C GLN A 556 -0.95 -7.92 -0.53
N ILE A 557 -0.33 -8.50 0.49
CA ILE A 557 0.24 -7.74 1.61
C ILE A 557 1.75 -7.81 1.49
N GLU A 558 2.39 -6.65 1.42
CA GLU A 558 3.85 -6.59 1.45
C GLU A 558 4.35 -6.96 2.85
N VAL A 559 5.37 -7.82 2.90
CA VAL A 559 5.81 -8.53 4.11
C VAL A 559 6.14 -7.59 5.29
N GLY A 560 6.68 -6.40 5.03
CA GLY A 560 6.99 -5.40 6.05
C GLY A 560 5.76 -4.77 6.71
N GLN A 561 4.54 -4.96 6.18
CA GLN A 561 3.31 -4.51 6.86
C GLN A 561 2.99 -5.33 8.12
N TYR A 562 3.68 -6.45 8.36
CA TYR A 562 3.52 -7.22 9.60
C TYR A 562 4.37 -6.67 10.76
N VAL A 563 5.33 -5.77 10.52
CA VAL A 563 6.20 -5.19 11.56
C VAL A 563 5.40 -4.54 12.71
N PRO A 564 4.35 -3.73 12.47
CA PRO A 564 3.53 -3.18 13.56
C PRO A 564 2.83 -4.25 14.41
N LEU A 565 2.46 -5.39 13.80
CA LEU A 565 1.87 -6.53 14.49
C LEU A 565 2.90 -7.15 15.46
N PHE A 566 4.11 -7.43 15.00
CA PHE A 566 5.17 -8.03 15.82
C PHE A 566 5.64 -7.10 16.94
N LYS A 567 5.87 -5.83 16.62
CA LYS A 567 6.23 -4.80 17.60
C LYS A 567 5.26 -4.77 18.79
N THR A 568 3.97 -4.91 18.53
CA THR A 568 2.93 -4.69 19.54
C THR A 568 2.47 -5.99 20.20
N PHE A 569 2.41 -7.09 19.44
CA PHE A 569 1.75 -8.33 19.84
C PHE A 569 2.65 -9.56 19.75
N GLY A 570 3.94 -9.44 19.39
CA GLY A 570 4.88 -10.58 19.29
C GLY A 570 4.86 -11.48 20.53
N LYS A 571 4.74 -10.89 21.72
CA LYS A 571 4.68 -11.61 23.00
C LYS A 571 3.39 -12.42 23.21
N THR A 572 2.26 -12.00 22.65
CA THR A 572 0.95 -12.68 22.81
C THR A 572 0.63 -13.62 21.66
N LEU A 573 1.20 -13.36 20.48
CA LEU A 573 1.07 -14.20 19.31
C LEU A 573 1.61 -15.61 19.60
N ARG A 574 0.90 -16.63 19.09
CA ARG A 574 1.28 -18.04 19.17
C ARG A 574 1.16 -18.77 17.84
N LYS A 575 0.34 -18.26 16.91
CA LYS A 575 0.10 -18.87 15.61
C LYS A 575 -0.19 -17.81 14.56
N MET A 576 0.42 -17.95 13.38
CA MET A 576 0.10 -17.18 12.19
C MET A 576 -0.17 -18.10 11.00
N CYS A 577 -1.34 -17.95 10.38
CA CYS A 577 -1.69 -18.66 9.16
C CYS A 577 -1.90 -17.65 8.03
N PHE A 578 -1.14 -17.77 6.95
CA PHE A 578 -1.23 -16.94 5.77
C PHE A 578 -1.95 -17.70 4.67
N VAL A 579 -3.09 -17.19 4.23
CA VAL A 579 -3.93 -17.78 3.19
C VAL A 579 -3.96 -16.81 2.01
N GLY A 580 -3.66 -17.29 0.82
CA GLY A 580 -3.50 -16.41 -0.34
C GLY A 580 -3.13 -17.17 -1.59
N ASP A 581 -2.70 -16.43 -2.62
CA ASP A 581 -2.30 -16.99 -3.90
C ASP A 581 -1.35 -16.01 -4.63
N ASP A 582 -0.08 -16.38 -4.72
CA ASP A 582 0.97 -15.62 -5.40
C ASP A 582 0.89 -15.71 -6.93
N LYS A 583 -0.07 -16.46 -7.49
CA LYS A 583 -0.40 -16.41 -8.92
C LYS A 583 -1.55 -15.46 -9.22
N GLN A 584 -2.16 -14.83 -8.20
CA GLN A 584 -3.17 -13.77 -8.33
C GLN A 584 -2.59 -12.38 -8.00
N LEU A 585 -3.40 -11.39 -7.60
CA LEU A 585 -2.92 -10.01 -7.43
C LEU A 585 -1.78 -9.93 -6.41
N PRO A 586 -0.70 -9.22 -6.76
CA PRO A 586 0.42 -8.98 -5.85
C PRO A 586 0.15 -7.83 -4.88
N PRO A 587 1.10 -7.50 -3.99
CA PRO A 587 1.01 -6.29 -3.18
C PRO A 587 0.85 -5.04 -4.05
N HIS A 588 -0.03 -4.13 -3.63
CA HIS A 588 -0.27 -2.89 -4.37
C HIS A 588 1.03 -2.10 -4.57
N GLY A 589 1.24 -1.65 -5.81
CA GLY A 589 2.47 -0.99 -6.26
C GLY A 589 3.53 -1.93 -6.84
N GLN A 590 3.33 -3.27 -6.88
CA GLN A 590 4.36 -4.19 -7.39
C GLN A 590 4.66 -3.96 -8.88
N ASP A 591 3.67 -3.57 -9.69
CA ASP A 591 3.90 -3.31 -11.12
C ASP A 591 4.89 -2.14 -11.35
N ASP A 592 4.90 -1.18 -10.44
CA ASP A 592 5.85 -0.05 -10.44
C ASP A 592 7.12 -0.37 -9.62
N LEU A 593 6.99 -1.27 -8.65
CA LEU A 593 8.00 -1.69 -7.67
C LEU A 593 8.14 -3.21 -7.68
N GLN A 594 8.75 -3.75 -8.73
CA GLN A 594 8.80 -5.19 -9.03
C GLN A 594 9.22 -6.09 -7.86
N ASN A 595 9.97 -5.54 -6.89
CA ASN A 595 10.54 -6.27 -5.75
C ASN A 595 9.70 -6.16 -4.46
N LEU A 596 8.48 -5.64 -4.51
CA LEU A 596 7.55 -5.78 -3.39
C LEU A 596 7.16 -7.25 -3.25
N GLN A 597 7.60 -7.90 -2.17
CA GLN A 597 7.31 -9.30 -1.90
C GLN A 597 6.22 -9.40 -0.83
N SER A 598 5.30 -10.35 -1.03
CA SER A 598 4.45 -10.85 0.03
C SER A 598 5.13 -11.99 0.78
N ILE A 599 4.48 -12.50 1.81
CA ILE A 599 4.95 -13.67 2.55
C ILE A 599 5.10 -14.93 1.66
N PHE A 600 4.37 -15.02 0.54
CA PHE A 600 4.43 -16.17 -0.37
C PHE A 600 5.65 -16.16 -1.29
N GLU A 601 6.35 -15.03 -1.41
CA GLU A 601 7.62 -14.90 -2.13
C GLU A 601 8.84 -15.02 -1.20
N VAL A 602 8.65 -15.44 0.06
CA VAL A 602 9.74 -15.74 1.00
C VAL A 602 10.14 -17.21 0.89
N ASP A 603 11.33 -17.48 0.35
CA ASP A 603 11.75 -18.80 -0.14
C ASP A 603 11.64 -19.92 0.92
N HIS A 604 12.23 -19.74 2.10
CA HIS A 604 12.24 -20.79 3.14
C HIS A 604 10.85 -21.06 3.74
N LEU A 605 9.95 -20.08 3.71
CA LEU A 605 8.56 -20.29 4.13
C LEU A 605 7.77 -21.03 3.07
N ARG A 606 8.07 -20.77 1.79
CA ARG A 606 7.43 -21.40 0.63
C ARG A 606 7.68 -22.90 0.57
N GLU A 607 8.82 -23.39 1.04
CA GLU A 607 9.13 -24.83 1.09
C GLU A 607 8.11 -25.65 1.92
N SER A 608 7.46 -25.02 2.90
CA SER A 608 6.46 -25.65 3.78
C SER A 608 5.01 -25.39 3.35
N LEU A 609 4.82 -24.74 2.19
CA LEU A 609 3.52 -24.29 1.69
C LEU A 609 2.55 -25.45 1.47
N THR A 610 1.29 -25.23 1.84
CA THR A 610 0.21 -26.19 1.63
C THR A 610 -0.67 -25.73 0.48
N PHE A 611 -0.75 -26.52 -0.59
CA PHE A 611 -1.54 -26.21 -1.77
C PHE A 611 -2.95 -26.79 -1.67
N LEU A 612 -3.97 -25.98 -1.99
CA LEU A 612 -5.35 -26.46 -2.17
C LEU A 612 -5.56 -26.86 -3.63
N ASP A 613 -5.77 -28.14 -3.86
CA ASP A 613 -5.67 -28.76 -5.20
C ASP A 613 -6.98 -28.80 -5.99
N THR A 614 -8.15 -28.58 -5.38
CA THR A 614 -9.44 -28.78 -6.07
C THR A 614 -10.26 -27.51 -6.12
N GLN A 615 -10.60 -27.03 -7.32
CA GLN A 615 -11.47 -25.88 -7.56
C GLN A 615 -12.93 -26.29 -7.78
N TYR A 616 -13.85 -25.50 -7.22
CA TYR A 616 -15.30 -25.72 -7.27
C TYR A 616 -16.07 -24.63 -8.01
N ARG A 617 -15.36 -23.64 -8.58
CA ARG A 617 -15.94 -22.43 -9.17
C ARG A 617 -16.07 -22.55 -10.68
N MET A 618 -14.96 -22.77 -11.36
CA MET A 618 -14.86 -22.64 -12.80
C MET A 618 -15.41 -23.89 -13.49
N PRO A 619 -16.10 -23.75 -14.62
CA PRO A 619 -16.35 -24.86 -15.54
C PRO A 619 -15.04 -25.59 -15.87
N PRO A 620 -15.02 -26.94 -15.94
CA PRO A 620 -13.79 -27.70 -16.17
C PRO A 620 -13.00 -27.23 -17.40
N GLN A 621 -13.69 -26.88 -18.50
CA GLN A 621 -13.05 -26.30 -19.69
C GLN A 621 -12.14 -25.09 -19.38
N ILE A 622 -12.55 -24.22 -18.46
CA ILE A 622 -11.80 -23.03 -18.07
C ILE A 622 -10.81 -23.37 -16.95
N GLY A 623 -11.24 -24.19 -15.98
CA GLY A 623 -10.41 -24.60 -14.84
C GLY A 623 -9.16 -25.37 -15.26
N ASP A 624 -9.31 -26.30 -16.20
CA ASP A 624 -8.22 -27.15 -16.69
C ASP A 624 -7.21 -26.32 -17.50
N PHE A 625 -7.68 -25.40 -18.34
CA PHE A 625 -6.81 -24.43 -19.03
C PHE A 625 -5.99 -23.59 -18.04
N ILE A 626 -6.65 -23.04 -17.02
CA ILE A 626 -5.95 -22.22 -16.00
C ILE A 626 -4.97 -23.07 -15.20
N SER A 627 -5.32 -24.33 -14.90
CA SER A 627 -4.43 -25.28 -14.23
C SER A 627 -3.12 -25.45 -15.00
N GLU A 628 -3.21 -25.78 -16.29
CA GLU A 628 -2.03 -26.00 -17.14
C GLU A 628 -1.19 -24.73 -17.33
N GLN A 629 -1.83 -23.57 -17.51
CA GLN A 629 -1.14 -22.33 -17.89
C GLN A 629 -0.58 -21.54 -16.69
N VAL A 630 -1.07 -21.78 -15.48
CA VAL A 630 -0.77 -20.94 -14.30
C VAL A 630 -0.31 -21.74 -13.08
N TYR A 631 -0.83 -22.96 -12.90
CA TYR A 631 -0.60 -23.80 -11.72
C TYR A 631 0.05 -25.14 -12.08
N ASP A 632 0.78 -25.19 -13.20
CA ASP A 632 1.60 -26.35 -13.61
C ASP A 632 0.83 -27.68 -13.73
N GLY A 633 -0.50 -27.62 -13.89
CA GLY A 633 -1.40 -28.79 -13.97
C GLY A 633 -1.87 -29.33 -12.61
N ASP A 634 -1.47 -28.73 -11.49
CA ASP A 634 -1.79 -29.23 -10.15
C ASP A 634 -3.20 -28.87 -9.66
N LEU A 635 -3.90 -27.94 -10.35
CA LEU A 635 -5.25 -27.54 -10.00
C LEU A 635 -6.30 -28.43 -10.69
N LEU A 636 -7.09 -29.14 -9.90
CA LEU A 636 -8.12 -30.08 -10.33
C LEU A 636 -9.49 -29.41 -10.36
N SER A 637 -10.26 -29.65 -11.43
CA SER A 637 -11.68 -29.29 -11.48
C SER A 637 -12.54 -30.30 -10.73
N HIS A 638 -13.43 -29.83 -9.86
CA HIS A 638 -14.35 -30.72 -9.14
C HIS A 638 -15.24 -31.50 -10.13
N SER A 639 -15.24 -32.83 -10.04
CA SER A 639 -15.97 -33.72 -10.95
C SER A 639 -17.49 -33.51 -10.95
N GLY A 640 -18.04 -32.97 -9.86
CA GLY A 640 -19.46 -32.64 -9.71
C GLY A 640 -19.85 -31.23 -10.16
N HIS A 641 -19.00 -30.54 -10.94
CA HIS A 641 -19.31 -29.19 -11.42
C HIS A 641 -20.60 -29.17 -12.27
N VAL A 642 -21.44 -28.14 -12.11
CA VAL A 642 -22.77 -28.06 -12.76
C VAL A 642 -22.70 -27.95 -14.29
N VAL A 643 -21.61 -27.40 -14.81
CA VAL A 643 -21.30 -27.35 -16.24
C VAL A 643 -20.36 -28.51 -16.59
N PRO A 644 -20.75 -29.44 -17.48
CA PRO A 644 -19.92 -30.57 -17.86
C PRO A 644 -18.74 -30.13 -18.75
N SER A 645 -17.64 -30.91 -18.74
CA SER A 645 -16.43 -30.58 -19.50
C SER A 645 -16.64 -30.51 -21.03
N SER A 646 -17.69 -31.15 -21.54
CA SER A 646 -18.08 -31.12 -22.96
C SER A 646 -18.80 -29.83 -23.37
N ALA A 647 -19.34 -29.05 -22.43
CA ALA A 647 -20.05 -27.82 -22.74
C ALA A 647 -19.09 -26.69 -23.14
N ILE A 648 -19.57 -25.78 -23.98
CA ILE A 648 -18.86 -24.54 -24.31
C ILE A 648 -19.19 -23.52 -23.23
N ALA A 649 -18.28 -23.39 -22.27
CA ALA A 649 -18.39 -22.45 -21.16
C ALA A 649 -17.72 -21.10 -21.48
N CYS A 650 -16.69 -21.10 -22.32
CA CYS A 650 -16.01 -19.88 -22.76
C CYS A 650 -16.33 -19.59 -24.24
N ARG A 651 -16.86 -18.40 -24.53
CA ARG A 651 -17.08 -17.88 -25.88
C ARG A 651 -16.29 -16.59 -26.10
N PHE A 652 -15.84 -16.38 -27.33
CA PHE A 652 -15.17 -15.18 -27.79
C PHE A 652 -16.09 -14.40 -28.72
N VAL A 653 -16.20 -13.10 -28.52
CA VAL A 653 -16.98 -12.22 -29.39
C VAL A 653 -16.00 -11.37 -30.19
N ASP A 654 -15.91 -11.66 -31.49
CA ASP A 654 -15.03 -10.93 -32.39
C ASP A 654 -15.62 -9.55 -32.71
N VAL A 655 -14.93 -8.53 -32.21
CA VAL A 655 -15.27 -7.12 -32.42
C VAL A 655 -14.11 -6.43 -33.13
N ASN A 656 -14.32 -6.05 -34.39
CA ASN A 656 -13.36 -5.26 -35.16
C ASN A 656 -13.40 -3.76 -34.73
N GLY A 657 -13.08 -3.52 -33.47
CA GLY A 657 -12.96 -2.20 -32.84
C GLY A 657 -11.51 -1.83 -32.57
N SER A 658 -11.26 -0.54 -32.33
CA SER A 658 -9.93 -0.03 -32.01
C SER A 658 -9.94 0.70 -30.67
N GLU A 659 -8.91 0.47 -29.86
CA GLU A 659 -8.65 1.24 -28.64
C GLU A 659 -8.53 2.75 -28.93
N GLN A 660 -9.18 3.56 -28.10
CA GLN A 660 -9.17 5.03 -28.11
C GLN A 660 -8.81 5.54 -26.72
N LEU A 661 -8.12 6.68 -26.65
CA LEU A 661 -7.91 7.40 -25.39
C LEU A 661 -9.20 8.12 -24.97
N ASP A 662 -9.41 8.23 -23.66
CA ASP A 662 -10.45 9.08 -23.09
C ASP A 662 -10.16 10.58 -23.29
N GLN A 663 -11.11 11.43 -22.90
CA GLN A 663 -10.99 12.89 -23.08
C GLN A 663 -9.79 13.48 -22.33
N ASP A 664 -9.40 12.86 -21.22
CA ASP A 664 -8.26 13.28 -20.39
C ASP A 664 -6.91 12.67 -20.84
N GLY A 665 -6.92 11.75 -21.81
CA GLY A 665 -5.72 11.05 -22.29
C GLY A 665 -5.09 10.08 -21.28
N LYS A 666 -5.82 9.66 -20.24
CA LYS A 666 -5.31 8.87 -19.11
C LYS A 666 -5.72 7.40 -19.15
N SER A 667 -6.83 7.06 -19.79
CA SER A 667 -7.36 5.70 -19.85
C SER A 667 -7.83 5.34 -21.26
N LEU A 668 -8.04 4.05 -21.51
CA LEU A 668 -8.47 3.52 -22.80
C LEU A 668 -9.93 3.08 -22.79
N LEU A 669 -10.58 3.17 -23.94
CA LEU A 669 -11.92 2.64 -24.20
C LEU A 669 -12.03 2.07 -25.63
N ASN A 670 -12.99 1.18 -25.83
CA ASN A 670 -13.35 0.63 -27.14
C ASN A 670 -14.87 0.64 -27.30
N ARG A 671 -15.39 1.63 -28.04
CA ARG A 671 -16.84 1.85 -28.22
C ARG A 671 -17.55 0.71 -28.93
N LYS A 672 -16.87 -0.05 -29.80
CA LYS A 672 -17.51 -1.19 -30.46
C LYS A 672 -17.68 -2.37 -29.50
N GLU A 673 -16.71 -2.58 -28.60
CA GLU A 673 -16.88 -3.56 -27.52
C GLU A 673 -18.02 -3.16 -26.59
N VAL A 674 -18.15 -1.87 -26.25
CA VAL A 674 -19.29 -1.37 -25.44
C VAL A 674 -20.62 -1.80 -26.07
N LYS A 675 -20.82 -1.53 -27.37
CA LYS A 675 -22.05 -1.92 -28.08
C LYS A 675 -22.32 -3.42 -28.05
N ALA A 676 -21.31 -4.24 -28.32
CA ALA A 676 -21.44 -5.70 -28.29
C ALA A 676 -21.79 -6.22 -26.88
N ILE A 677 -21.17 -5.64 -25.86
CA ILE A 677 -21.40 -6.01 -24.46
C ILE A 677 -22.79 -5.57 -24.01
N THR A 678 -23.26 -4.38 -24.37
CA THR A 678 -24.62 -3.93 -24.04
C THR A 678 -25.66 -4.87 -24.65
N ARG A 679 -25.44 -5.34 -25.89
CA ARG A 679 -26.32 -6.34 -26.52
C ARG A 679 -26.34 -7.68 -25.78
N LEU A 680 -25.16 -8.17 -25.35
CA LEU A 680 -25.08 -9.36 -24.50
C LEU A 680 -25.78 -9.17 -23.16
N ALA A 681 -25.58 -8.01 -22.52
CA ALA A 681 -26.19 -7.68 -21.24
C ALA A 681 -27.73 -7.66 -21.33
N HIS A 682 -28.28 -7.11 -22.43
CA HIS A 682 -29.71 -7.15 -22.70
C HIS A 682 -30.24 -8.58 -22.74
N HIS A 683 -29.62 -9.44 -23.56
CA HIS A 683 -30.02 -10.85 -23.68
C HIS A 683 -29.94 -11.59 -22.34
N LEU A 684 -28.83 -11.45 -21.61
CA LEU A 684 -28.69 -12.10 -20.30
C LEU A 684 -29.71 -11.59 -19.29
N GLN A 685 -30.07 -10.30 -19.34
CA GLN A 685 -31.10 -9.73 -18.48
C GLN A 685 -32.51 -10.26 -18.86
N GLU A 686 -32.83 -10.38 -20.14
CA GLU A 686 -34.08 -10.98 -20.63
C GLU A 686 -34.22 -12.44 -20.19
N GLU A 687 -33.12 -13.20 -20.20
CA GLU A 687 -33.09 -14.58 -19.71
C GLU A 687 -32.98 -14.70 -18.18
N ASN A 688 -32.97 -13.56 -17.47
CA ASN A 688 -32.81 -13.49 -16.02
C ASN A 688 -31.54 -14.22 -15.52
N LYS A 689 -30.48 -14.18 -16.33
CA LYS A 689 -29.15 -14.72 -15.98
C LYS A 689 -28.38 -13.68 -15.17
N SER A 690 -27.79 -14.12 -14.06
CA SER A 690 -26.89 -13.27 -13.28
C SER A 690 -25.57 -13.09 -14.02
N PHE A 691 -25.12 -11.83 -14.15
CA PHE A 691 -23.89 -11.50 -14.85
C PHE A 691 -23.21 -10.25 -14.28
N ARG A 692 -21.88 -10.20 -14.49
CA ARG A 692 -21.02 -9.02 -14.27
C ARG A 692 -20.14 -8.78 -15.48
N ILE A 693 -19.72 -7.53 -15.65
CA ILE A 693 -18.79 -7.10 -16.69
C ILE A 693 -17.49 -6.67 -16.03
N ILE A 694 -16.37 -7.22 -16.50
CA ILE A 694 -15.03 -6.90 -16.03
C ILE A 694 -14.24 -6.26 -17.18
N THR A 695 -13.53 -5.17 -16.89
CA THR A 695 -12.61 -4.56 -17.85
C THR A 695 -11.37 -3.98 -17.16
N PRO A 696 -10.19 -3.98 -17.80
CA PRO A 696 -8.99 -3.42 -17.18
C PRO A 696 -8.98 -1.89 -17.03
N TYR A 697 -9.81 -1.16 -17.77
CA TYR A 697 -9.68 0.29 -17.94
C TYR A 697 -10.88 1.04 -17.37
N ASP A 698 -10.63 2.06 -16.54
CA ASP A 698 -11.69 2.82 -15.87
C ASP A 698 -12.57 3.63 -16.85
N ALA A 699 -12.00 4.13 -17.94
CA ALA A 699 -12.78 4.78 -19.00
C ALA A 699 -13.75 3.80 -19.69
N GLN A 700 -13.31 2.56 -19.95
CA GLN A 700 -14.19 1.52 -20.47
C GLN A 700 -15.29 1.16 -19.46
N ARG A 701 -14.94 1.01 -18.18
CA ARG A 701 -15.92 0.72 -17.12
C ARG A 701 -16.99 1.81 -17.04
N GLY A 702 -16.58 3.08 -17.07
CA GLY A 702 -17.49 4.23 -17.09
C GLY A 702 -18.40 4.25 -18.32
N ALA A 703 -17.83 4.03 -19.51
CA ALA A 703 -18.61 3.98 -20.75
C ALA A 703 -19.62 2.83 -20.79
N LEU A 704 -19.30 1.67 -20.19
CA LEU A 704 -20.23 0.56 -20.04
C LEU A 704 -21.37 0.89 -19.08
N GLU A 705 -21.07 1.50 -17.93
CA GLU A 705 -22.11 1.93 -16.98
C GLU A 705 -23.07 2.96 -17.58
N GLU A 706 -22.54 3.91 -18.35
CA GLU A 706 -23.33 4.90 -19.10
C GLU A 706 -24.21 4.23 -20.15
N ALA A 707 -23.66 3.35 -20.98
CA ALA A 707 -24.40 2.64 -22.02
C ALA A 707 -25.52 1.75 -21.45
N LEU A 708 -25.26 1.03 -20.36
CA LEU A 708 -26.31 0.23 -19.69
C LEU A 708 -27.43 1.11 -19.14
N ARG A 709 -27.10 2.29 -18.60
CA ARG A 709 -28.09 3.24 -18.08
C ARG A 709 -28.93 3.85 -19.20
N ASP A 710 -28.31 4.22 -20.31
CA ASP A 710 -29.00 4.83 -21.46
C ASP A 710 -29.98 3.86 -22.13
N GLU A 711 -29.72 2.56 -22.05
CA GLU A 711 -30.61 1.50 -22.55
C GLU A 711 -31.59 0.95 -21.49
N ASP A 712 -31.72 1.60 -20.33
CA ASP A 712 -32.62 1.19 -19.23
C ASP A 712 -32.34 -0.25 -18.71
N LEU A 713 -31.09 -0.70 -18.81
CA LEU A 713 -30.64 -1.96 -18.25
C LEU A 713 -30.21 -1.79 -16.78
N ASN A 714 -30.17 -2.91 -16.04
CA ASN A 714 -29.62 -2.92 -14.70
C ASN A 714 -28.12 -2.59 -14.79
N TRP A 715 -27.74 -1.37 -14.41
CA TRP A 715 -26.35 -0.89 -14.48
C TRP A 715 -25.67 -0.87 -13.11
N GLU A 716 -26.44 -0.75 -12.03
CA GLU A 716 -25.91 -0.75 -10.66
C GLU A 716 -25.25 -2.09 -10.36
N ASP A 717 -24.04 -2.05 -9.78
CA ASP A 717 -23.32 -3.25 -9.37
C ASP A 717 -23.11 -4.22 -10.55
N LYS A 718 -22.83 -3.72 -11.77
CA LYS A 718 -22.57 -4.58 -12.95
C LYS A 718 -21.16 -4.50 -13.51
N CYS A 719 -20.55 -3.32 -13.54
CA CYS A 719 -19.29 -3.08 -14.24
C CYS A 719 -18.15 -2.84 -13.25
N PHE A 720 -17.06 -3.60 -13.37
CA PHE A 720 -15.93 -3.55 -12.45
C PHE A 720 -14.60 -3.48 -13.18
N ASN A 721 -13.62 -2.85 -12.53
CA ASN A 721 -12.23 -3.08 -12.89
C ASN A 721 -11.73 -4.39 -12.27
N VAL A 722 -10.68 -4.98 -12.84
CA VAL A 722 -10.17 -6.29 -12.43
C VAL A 722 -9.79 -6.33 -10.95
N ASP A 723 -9.15 -5.26 -10.44
CA ASP A 723 -8.67 -5.19 -9.07
C ASP A 723 -9.80 -5.10 -8.04
N SER A 724 -10.80 -4.26 -8.31
CA SER A 724 -11.98 -4.11 -7.44
C SER A 724 -12.89 -5.34 -7.44
N PHE A 725 -12.82 -6.17 -8.49
CA PHE A 725 -13.62 -7.40 -8.58
C PHE A 725 -12.96 -8.61 -7.91
N GLN A 726 -11.76 -8.46 -7.32
CA GLN A 726 -11.12 -9.57 -6.63
C GLN A 726 -11.96 -10.07 -5.45
N GLY A 727 -12.03 -11.40 -5.30
CA GLY A 727 -12.82 -12.06 -4.27
C GLY A 727 -14.31 -12.17 -4.61
N ASN A 728 -14.77 -11.49 -5.66
CA ASN A 728 -16.13 -11.62 -6.18
C ASN A 728 -16.19 -12.65 -7.33
N GLU A 729 -17.39 -13.12 -7.62
CA GLU A 729 -17.69 -14.11 -8.64
C GLU A 729 -19.15 -13.97 -9.08
N ASP A 730 -19.49 -14.42 -10.28
CA ASP A 730 -20.89 -14.48 -10.75
C ASP A 730 -21.07 -15.68 -11.71
N HIS A 731 -22.33 -16.04 -11.99
CA HIS A 731 -22.69 -17.10 -12.92
C HIS A 731 -22.09 -16.85 -14.31
N VAL A 732 -22.30 -15.64 -14.85
CA VAL A 732 -21.79 -15.23 -16.15
C VAL A 732 -20.85 -14.04 -16.01
N ILE A 733 -19.67 -14.12 -16.62
CA ILE A 733 -18.71 -13.00 -16.67
C ILE A 733 -18.53 -12.57 -18.12
N ILE A 734 -18.70 -11.28 -18.37
CA ILE A 734 -18.35 -10.66 -19.65
C ILE A 734 -17.06 -9.88 -19.46
N ILE A 735 -16.06 -10.12 -20.30
CA ILE A 735 -14.76 -9.44 -20.26
C ILE A 735 -14.65 -8.53 -21.47
N SER A 736 -14.40 -7.23 -21.23
CA SER A 736 -13.99 -6.29 -22.27
C SER A 736 -12.48 -6.15 -22.24
N VAL A 737 -11.80 -6.63 -23.27
CA VAL A 737 -10.34 -6.58 -23.38
C VAL A 737 -9.85 -5.17 -23.71
N VAL A 738 -10.62 -4.39 -24.46
CA VAL A 738 -10.35 -3.02 -24.94
C VAL A 738 -9.20 -2.92 -25.94
N ARG A 739 -8.10 -3.61 -25.65
CA ARG A 739 -6.84 -3.52 -26.38
C ARG A 739 -6.95 -4.13 -27.77
N SER A 740 -6.36 -3.44 -28.73
CA SER A 740 -6.26 -3.91 -30.12
C SER A 740 -4.89 -3.67 -30.75
N LYS A 741 -3.98 -2.89 -30.12
CA LYS A 741 -2.67 -2.54 -30.72
C LYS A 741 -1.45 -2.99 -29.93
N ALA A 742 -1.58 -3.27 -28.64
CA ALA A 742 -0.50 -3.73 -27.76
C ALA A 742 -1.08 -4.41 -26.51
N LEU A 743 -0.30 -5.22 -25.80
CA LEU A 743 -0.76 -6.00 -24.64
C LEU A 743 -1.28 -5.14 -23.50
N GLY A 744 -0.54 -4.11 -23.09
CA GLY A 744 -0.94 -3.27 -21.96
C GLY A 744 -1.16 -4.10 -20.71
N PHE A 745 -2.36 -4.02 -20.15
CA PHE A 745 -2.77 -4.77 -18.96
C PHE A 745 -2.59 -6.29 -19.10
N LEU A 746 -2.75 -6.82 -20.31
CA LEU A 746 -2.61 -8.26 -20.58
C LEU A 746 -1.18 -8.79 -20.42
N SER A 747 -0.18 -7.92 -20.23
CA SER A 747 1.18 -8.36 -19.92
C SER A 747 1.29 -8.96 -18.52
N SER A 748 0.38 -8.62 -17.60
CA SER A 748 0.36 -9.15 -16.25
C SER A 748 -0.39 -10.48 -16.20
N MET A 749 0.37 -11.57 -16.05
CA MET A 749 -0.18 -12.92 -15.85
C MET A 749 -1.12 -12.97 -14.64
N ARG A 750 -0.67 -12.39 -13.51
CA ARG A 750 -1.39 -12.36 -12.23
C ARG A 750 -2.77 -11.71 -12.35
N ARG A 751 -2.84 -10.53 -12.97
CA ARG A 751 -4.10 -9.79 -13.18
C ARG A 751 -5.01 -10.46 -14.20
N THR A 752 -4.42 -11.04 -15.25
CA THR A 752 -5.19 -11.77 -16.28
C THR A 752 -5.77 -13.07 -15.72
N ASN A 753 -5.01 -13.79 -14.88
CA ASN A 753 -5.50 -14.96 -14.14
C ASN A 753 -6.68 -14.57 -13.23
N VAL A 754 -6.58 -13.45 -12.52
CA VAL A 754 -7.70 -12.90 -11.73
C VAL A 754 -8.91 -12.62 -12.61
N MET A 755 -8.74 -12.00 -13.78
CA MET A 755 -9.83 -11.68 -14.71
C MET A 755 -10.54 -12.93 -15.24
N LEU A 756 -9.80 -13.98 -15.60
CA LEU A 756 -10.34 -15.20 -16.23
C LEU A 756 -10.97 -16.20 -15.26
N THR A 757 -10.76 -16.03 -13.95
CA THR A 757 -11.14 -17.03 -12.92
C THR A 757 -12.33 -16.61 -12.06
N ARG A 758 -13.25 -15.82 -12.64
CA ARG A 758 -14.38 -15.18 -11.94
C ARG A 758 -15.74 -15.77 -12.26
N CYS A 759 -15.85 -16.57 -13.33
CA CYS A 759 -17.12 -17.16 -13.75
C CYS A 759 -17.40 -18.48 -13.04
N GLN A 760 -18.68 -18.73 -12.74
CA GLN A 760 -19.15 -20.02 -12.23
C GLN A 760 -19.78 -20.92 -13.31
N ARG A 761 -20.28 -20.33 -14.40
CA ARG A 761 -21.01 -21.09 -15.44
C ARG A 761 -20.54 -20.76 -16.85
N ALA A 762 -20.45 -19.47 -17.19
CA ALA A 762 -20.08 -19.06 -18.54
C ALA A 762 -19.24 -17.78 -18.55
N MET A 763 -18.43 -17.64 -19.59
CA MET A 763 -17.57 -16.48 -19.83
C MET A 763 -17.64 -16.03 -21.28
N TYR A 764 -17.83 -14.73 -21.50
CA TYR A 764 -17.77 -14.10 -22.81
C TYR A 764 -16.57 -13.15 -22.84
N ILE A 765 -15.61 -13.41 -23.73
CA ILE A 765 -14.44 -12.54 -23.93
C ILE A 765 -14.66 -11.71 -25.19
N VAL A 766 -14.85 -10.41 -25.03
CA VAL A 766 -15.09 -9.47 -26.13
C VAL A 766 -13.77 -8.80 -26.50
N SER A 767 -13.29 -9.06 -27.71
CA SER A 767 -12.03 -8.54 -28.24
C SER A 767 -11.98 -8.68 -29.76
N SER A 768 -10.94 -8.16 -30.40
CA SER A 768 -10.67 -8.45 -31.81
C SER A 768 -9.96 -9.79 -31.95
N ARG A 769 -10.48 -10.68 -32.81
CA ARG A 769 -9.83 -11.95 -33.14
C ARG A 769 -8.42 -11.74 -33.70
N ALA A 770 -8.27 -10.80 -34.61
CA ALA A 770 -6.96 -10.44 -35.19
C ALA A 770 -5.96 -9.95 -34.13
N PHE A 771 -6.45 -9.29 -33.06
CA PHE A 771 -5.59 -8.93 -31.94
C PHE A 771 -5.16 -10.16 -31.14
N LEU A 772 -6.10 -11.03 -30.76
CA LEU A 772 -5.82 -12.22 -29.96
C LEU A 772 -4.94 -13.26 -30.69
N GLU A 773 -5.06 -13.38 -32.01
CA GLU A 773 -4.20 -14.24 -32.85
C GLU A 773 -2.88 -13.57 -33.24
N GLY A 774 -2.78 -12.24 -33.10
CA GLY A 774 -1.61 -11.44 -33.44
C GLY A 774 -0.87 -10.96 -32.20
N LYS A 775 -0.96 -9.65 -31.93
CA LYS A 775 -0.20 -9.00 -30.84
C LYS A 775 -0.59 -9.43 -29.43
N GLY A 776 -1.75 -10.05 -29.28
CA GLY A 776 -2.29 -10.60 -28.04
C GLY A 776 -1.98 -12.08 -27.81
N ALA A 777 -1.38 -12.78 -28.79
CA ALA A 777 -1.26 -14.24 -28.79
C ALA A 777 -0.53 -14.79 -27.55
N ASP A 778 0.55 -14.12 -27.13
CA ASP A 778 1.38 -14.56 -25.99
C ASP A 778 0.75 -14.25 -24.62
N SER A 779 -0.36 -13.51 -24.58
CA SER A 779 -1.09 -13.28 -23.34
C SER A 779 -1.89 -14.52 -22.92
N LEU A 780 -2.24 -14.61 -21.64
CA LEU A 780 -3.09 -15.70 -21.16
C LEU A 780 -4.46 -15.75 -21.86
N VAL A 781 -5.01 -14.58 -22.25
CA VAL A 781 -6.25 -14.50 -23.05
C VAL A 781 -6.03 -15.02 -24.48
N GLY A 782 -4.91 -14.67 -25.10
CA GLY A 782 -4.55 -15.13 -26.45
C GLY A 782 -4.36 -16.64 -26.49
N ARG A 783 -3.65 -17.22 -25.51
CA ARG A 783 -3.51 -18.68 -25.36
C ARG A 783 -4.85 -19.36 -25.14
N MET A 784 -5.74 -18.77 -24.33
CA MET A 784 -7.09 -19.30 -24.14
C MET A 784 -7.90 -19.27 -25.45
N ALA A 785 -7.77 -18.22 -26.25
CA ALA A 785 -8.40 -18.12 -27.56
C ALA A 785 -7.86 -19.16 -28.55
N ALA A 786 -6.55 -19.40 -28.55
CA ALA A 786 -5.91 -20.40 -29.40
C ALA A 786 -6.38 -21.83 -29.06
N GLU A 787 -6.59 -22.13 -27.78
CA GLU A 787 -6.99 -23.47 -27.34
C GLU A 787 -8.51 -23.68 -27.40
N LEU A 788 -9.28 -22.79 -26.75
CA LEU A 788 -10.73 -22.95 -26.61
C LEU A 788 -11.50 -22.44 -27.83
N GLY A 789 -10.92 -21.50 -28.60
CA GLY A 789 -11.56 -20.89 -29.77
C GLY A 789 -11.68 -21.81 -30.99
N ASN A 790 -10.96 -22.94 -31.03
CA ASN A 790 -11.06 -23.92 -32.12
C ASN A 790 -12.33 -24.77 -32.07
N ARG A 791 -13.08 -24.74 -30.96
CA ARG A 791 -14.33 -25.50 -30.84
C ARG A 791 -15.43 -24.84 -31.70
N PRO A 792 -16.24 -25.63 -32.44
CA PRO A 792 -17.39 -25.09 -33.16
C PRO A 792 -18.33 -24.32 -32.23
N GLY A 793 -18.70 -23.09 -32.59
CA GLY A 793 -19.54 -22.23 -31.75
C GLY A 793 -18.81 -21.45 -30.64
N ALA A 794 -17.48 -21.57 -30.52
CA ALA A 794 -16.70 -20.80 -29.55
C ALA A 794 -16.55 -19.32 -29.95
N TRP A 795 -16.59 -18.99 -31.24
CA TRP A 795 -16.54 -17.61 -31.74
C TRP A 795 -17.93 -17.14 -32.19
N LEU A 796 -18.32 -15.97 -31.70
CA LEU A 796 -19.47 -15.21 -32.15
C LEU A 796 -18.99 -13.95 -32.84
N THR A 797 -19.65 -13.56 -33.93
CA THR A 797 -19.41 -12.25 -34.57
C THR A 797 -20.36 -11.20 -34.00
N HIS A 798 -20.06 -9.92 -34.23
CA HIS A 798 -21.02 -8.85 -33.91
C HIS A 798 -22.37 -9.05 -34.63
N GLU A 799 -22.34 -9.54 -35.87
CA GLU A 799 -23.54 -9.83 -36.67
C GLU A 799 -24.38 -10.96 -36.06
N ASP A 800 -23.74 -11.96 -35.45
CA ASP A 800 -24.45 -13.01 -34.71
C ASP A 800 -25.23 -12.44 -33.52
N LEU A 801 -24.64 -11.51 -32.77
CA LEU A 801 -25.31 -10.83 -31.65
C LEU A 801 -26.48 -9.94 -32.12
N GLU A 802 -26.33 -9.27 -33.26
CA GLU A 802 -27.42 -8.49 -33.88
C GLU A 802 -28.55 -9.41 -34.35
N ALA A 803 -28.21 -10.57 -34.90
CA ALA A 803 -29.17 -11.61 -35.32
C ALA A 803 -29.78 -12.41 -34.15
N GLY A 804 -29.41 -12.10 -32.90
CA GLY A 804 -29.93 -12.78 -31.71
C GLY A 804 -29.35 -14.18 -31.47
N LYS A 805 -28.20 -14.51 -32.09
CA LYS A 805 -27.47 -15.76 -31.90
C LYS A 805 -26.39 -15.56 -30.83
N PHE A 806 -26.66 -16.10 -29.65
CA PHE A 806 -25.79 -15.94 -28.47
C PHE A 806 -25.07 -17.24 -28.05
N GLU A 807 -25.32 -18.35 -28.75
CA GLU A 807 -24.83 -19.69 -28.42
C GLU A 807 -24.26 -20.50 -29.58
#